data_AF-A0A916EJX1-F1
#
_entry.id   AF-A0A916EJX1-F1
#
_cell.length_a   1.000
_cell.length_b   1.000
_cell.length_c   1.000
_cell.angle_alpha   90.00
_cell.angle_beta   90.00
_cell.angle_gamma   90.00
#
_symmetry.space_group_name_H-M   'P 1'
#
loop_
_entity.id
_entity.type
_entity.pdbx_description
1 polymer ?
#
loop_
_entity_poly.entity_id
_entity_poly.type
_entity_poly.pdbx_seq_one_letter_code
_entity_poly.pdbx_strand_id
1 'polypeptide(L)'
;MNAKEKKEFELKKSMEMKAKIEKLDNMIKMINEITATFNNICDHLSETWKPQEQEVSRMNLAKNEETTLPLPTYDPDYIEKMNDKIMNKMEEFSQLLKLSSVDLEHAQKVEEEWNANQNNQKKPYIKYNPKDEEKIIVDLKEVMQKTSQQVTNTFSKDYKTYFKKCKNEEQRIITELPFLNRTKLYDARQIDRTIDNWLAEAKQKSCKVEIDKTDSDNSGRVSTFTVLVNNFLKVYISLKYNDIDGSSLTISRIAFFGCHEKKAILETSDSLEYQRITQLATAKLNELDPINPIPDLLDWIYSYHDLTSKPCKICDRLLNYDSFNYKYLPPILRFYSEQKNLDLLAIERKWRERWKQLKNRPKNQENKQKFYILAMFPYPSGMLHMGHVRVYTISDTISRFRKMLGHEVIHPMGWDAFGLPAENAAIEHGIHPVDWTVSNIKAMKMQMEKILTDFDWDRELSTCNSDYYKWTQYLFLKLYKNGLAYQKEAVVNWDPIDQTVLANEQVDGEGRSWRSGAKVELRKLKQWFFKITDFAEPLLKDLDKLNEWPDRVKQMQRYWIGKSEGAEFDFIVNLNRKYRETTFLIKVFTSRPDTIFGVRYLAISTDHALVSKDFLQSDVYSKVLKLAEEMKQYLIGANEKKKSTKGINTGLYATHPITGATIPIYVASYVVSDYGTGAVMGVPAHDQRDWNFTKANRIVDEKDIRRVVKPYSAKFIEECEVYTSYGILTSDCGQYAGMSSENAINAIVNDAEKRGYGRSAVQYRLRDWLISRQRYWGAPIPMIHCSRCNVVPVPESELPVILPTNISLTGRGGSPLKYVKDWLNTKCPKCHGPAERDTDTMDTFVDSSWYFMRYTDPNNILLPFSHDKASKYLPIDVYVGGVEHAILHLLYSRFFTKFLYKLGMYKPIHNNTQGRDEPFRQLVTQGMVHAKTFKDPLTGRFLKPEEVDLSNPNEPIQKSTRLAPEISFEKMSKSKYNGIDPEITIEKYGADATRLHMLYKAPVSEILEWEDSSIVGMQRWILRVWRLVESIANFPRQSDDLILNMSMMSNEEKETYRLINFTIKELTTIFYDTYSFNTAVSYLIKLTNHLTSISPNVNMSRPVYIYGVKCLVKMMAPMAPSLGEEFWEVLNKGRGTRTIFEESWPKVDNKGLSVEEVTCVVQINGKMRFSLQVPSSILKDNLMVEMLIRKSNNGQKWIEENQTGKKIKRVIHANGGKIVNFVFENNQRKE
;
A
#
# COMPACT_ATOMS: atom_id res chain seq x y z
N MET A 1 -12.23 43.38 -20.59
CA MET A 1 -12.98 44.28 -19.71
C MET A 1 -12.23 45.58 -19.60
N ASN A 2 -12.91 46.71 -19.74
CA ASN A 2 -12.33 48.01 -19.43
C ASN A 2 -12.20 48.20 -17.90
N ALA A 3 -11.42 49.19 -17.46
CA ALA A 3 -11.13 49.40 -16.04
C ALA A 3 -12.38 49.70 -15.19
N LYS A 4 -13.46 50.18 -15.81
CA LYS A 4 -14.74 50.47 -15.14
C LYS A 4 -15.51 49.18 -14.84
N GLU A 5 -15.59 48.27 -15.80
CA GLU A 5 -16.20 46.93 -15.65
C GLU A 5 -15.44 46.07 -14.61
N LYS A 6 -14.11 46.20 -14.56
CA LYS A 6 -13.29 45.49 -13.56
C LYS A 6 -13.55 45.98 -12.14
N LYS A 7 -13.72 47.30 -11.97
CA LYS A 7 -14.01 47.91 -10.65
C LYS A 7 -15.44 47.60 -10.20
N GLU A 8 -16.42 47.57 -11.10
CA GLU A 8 -17.78 47.13 -10.80
C GLU A 8 -17.83 45.64 -10.42
N PHE A 9 -17.08 44.78 -11.11
CA PHE A 9 -17.02 43.36 -10.80
C PHE A 9 -16.34 43.06 -9.45
N GLU A 10 -15.23 43.74 -9.14
CA GLU A 10 -14.56 43.61 -7.84
C GLU A 10 -15.40 44.18 -6.69
N LEU A 11 -16.13 45.28 -6.91
CA LEU A 11 -17.05 45.85 -5.92
C LEU A 11 -18.23 44.91 -5.66
N LYS A 12 -18.77 44.27 -6.72
CA LYS A 12 -19.86 43.30 -6.61
C LYS A 12 -19.44 42.03 -5.85
N LYS A 13 -18.24 41.49 -6.15
CA LYS A 13 -17.68 40.35 -5.41
C LYS A 13 -17.37 40.69 -3.94
N SER A 14 -16.88 41.89 -3.67
CA SER A 14 -16.62 42.36 -2.30
C SER A 14 -17.91 42.52 -1.48
N MET A 15 -18.98 43.05 -2.09
CA MET A 15 -20.31 43.13 -1.47
C MET A 15 -20.93 41.75 -1.21
N GLU A 16 -20.80 40.81 -2.15
CA GLU A 16 -21.24 39.41 -1.97
C GLU A 16 -20.48 38.71 -0.85
N MET A 17 -19.16 38.94 -0.74
CA MET A 17 -18.33 38.39 0.34
C MET A 17 -18.74 38.96 1.71
N LYS A 18 -18.99 40.27 1.79
CA LYS A 18 -19.45 40.93 3.01
C LYS A 18 -20.81 40.41 3.47
N ALA A 19 -21.75 40.23 2.54
CA ALA A 19 -23.06 39.68 2.84
C ALA A 19 -22.99 38.23 3.33
N LYS A 20 -22.05 37.42 2.82
CA LYS A 20 -21.82 36.04 3.29
C LYS A 20 -21.23 35.97 4.69
N ILE A 21 -20.28 36.87 5.02
CA ILE A 21 -19.70 36.97 6.36
C ILE A 21 -20.74 37.41 7.39
N GLU A 22 -21.54 38.42 7.07
CA GLU A 22 -22.61 38.92 7.96
C GLU A 22 -23.69 37.85 8.23
N LYS A 23 -23.98 37.01 7.23
CA LYS A 23 -24.89 35.86 7.37
C LYS A 23 -24.33 34.77 8.29
N LEU A 24 -23.01 34.53 8.22
CA LEU A 24 -22.29 33.59 9.08
C LEU A 24 -22.24 34.06 10.54
N ASP A 25 -21.96 35.35 10.77
CA ASP A 25 -21.98 35.94 12.11
C ASP A 25 -23.38 35.87 12.75
N ASN A 26 -24.44 36.11 11.96
CA ASN A 26 -25.81 35.95 12.43
C ASN A 26 -26.15 34.49 12.80
N MET A 27 -25.65 33.52 12.03
CA MET A 27 -25.82 32.09 12.35
C MET A 27 -25.10 31.70 13.64
N ILE A 28 -23.88 32.20 13.87
CA ILE A 28 -23.11 31.95 15.10
C ILE A 28 -23.83 32.56 16.31
N LYS A 29 -24.33 33.79 16.18
CA LYS A 29 -25.08 34.48 17.24
C LYS A 29 -26.32 33.69 17.66
N MET A 30 -27.04 33.13 16.69
CA MET A 30 -28.25 32.36 16.93
C MET A 30 -27.99 31.00 17.61
N ILE A 31 -26.88 30.34 17.28
CA ILE A 31 -26.44 29.11 17.98
C ILE A 31 -26.12 29.41 19.46
N ASN A 32 -25.46 30.54 19.72
CA ASN A 32 -25.12 30.95 21.08
C ASN A 32 -26.38 31.30 21.89
N GLU A 33 -27.39 31.93 21.28
CA GLU A 33 -28.68 32.21 21.92
C GLU A 33 -29.49 30.94 22.24
N ILE A 34 -29.50 29.95 21.33
CA ILE A 34 -30.14 28.64 21.59
C ILE A 34 -29.45 27.92 22.76
N THR A 35 -28.11 27.94 22.77
CA THR A 35 -27.31 27.31 23.83
C THR A 35 -27.54 27.98 25.19
N ALA A 36 -27.59 29.32 25.22
CA ALA A 36 -27.89 30.07 26.43
C ALA A 36 -29.32 29.81 26.96
N THR A 37 -30.30 29.72 26.06
CA THR A 37 -31.70 29.42 26.43
C THR A 37 -31.82 28.02 27.03
N PHE A 38 -31.12 27.04 26.46
CA PHE A 38 -31.08 25.67 26.97
C PHE A 38 -30.43 25.58 28.36
N ASN A 39 -29.31 26.27 28.57
CA ASN A 39 -28.65 26.29 29.88
C ASN A 39 -29.54 26.93 30.96
N ASN A 40 -30.29 27.99 30.63
CA ASN A 40 -31.24 28.60 31.57
C ASN A 40 -32.37 27.65 31.98
N ILE A 41 -32.82 26.73 31.10
CA ILE A 41 -33.80 25.68 31.47
C ILE A 41 -33.18 24.71 32.47
N CYS A 42 -31.93 24.28 32.23
CA CYS A 42 -31.21 23.39 33.13
C CYS A 42 -30.97 24.02 34.50
N ASP A 43 -30.63 25.32 34.54
CA ASP A 43 -30.43 26.06 35.78
C ASP A 43 -31.75 26.26 36.54
N HIS A 44 -32.85 26.57 35.85
CA HIS A 44 -34.17 26.69 36.48
C HIS A 44 -34.67 25.36 37.10
N LEU A 45 -34.43 24.24 36.42
CA LEU A 45 -34.70 22.89 36.92
C LEU A 45 -33.83 22.52 38.12
N SER A 46 -32.59 23.02 38.16
CA SER A 46 -31.65 22.82 39.27
C SER A 46 -32.03 23.66 40.49
N GLU A 47 -32.49 24.90 40.30
CA GLU A 47 -32.91 25.81 41.38
C GLU A 47 -34.24 25.39 42.02
N THR A 48 -35.18 24.83 41.26
CA THR A 48 -36.45 24.29 41.80
C THR A 48 -36.25 23.06 42.68
N TRP A 49 -35.14 22.33 42.53
CA TRP A 49 -34.81 21.13 43.31
C TRP A 49 -34.01 21.39 44.59
N LYS A 50 -33.26 22.50 44.68
CA LYS A 50 -32.35 22.79 45.80
C LYS A 50 -33.01 22.97 47.19
N PRO A 51 -34.21 23.57 47.34
CA PRO A 51 -34.82 23.75 48.66
C PRO A 51 -35.22 22.42 49.34
N GLN A 52 -35.54 21.39 48.55
CA GLN A 52 -36.03 20.11 49.03
C GLN A 52 -34.90 19.15 49.45
N GLU A 53 -33.70 19.27 48.86
CA GLU A 53 -32.49 18.58 49.34
C GLU A 53 -32.11 19.00 50.78
N GLN A 54 -32.34 20.26 51.14
CA GLN A 54 -32.07 20.76 52.50
C GLN A 54 -33.14 20.30 53.51
N GLU A 55 -34.38 20.11 53.08
CA GLU A 55 -35.48 19.63 53.93
C GLU A 55 -35.36 18.11 54.21
N VAL A 56 -35.01 17.32 53.18
CA VAL A 56 -34.69 15.90 53.31
C VAL A 56 -33.43 15.67 54.17
N SER A 57 -32.46 16.58 54.11
CA SER A 57 -31.28 16.53 54.99
C SER A 57 -31.60 16.90 56.44
N ARG A 58 -32.58 17.79 56.69
CA ARG A 58 -33.03 18.13 58.06
C ARG A 58 -33.88 17.03 58.70
N MET A 59 -34.74 16.35 57.94
CA MET A 59 -35.58 15.26 58.46
C MET A 59 -34.78 13.99 58.80
N ASN A 60 -33.60 13.78 58.21
CA ASN A 60 -32.73 12.64 58.53
C ASN A 60 -32.07 12.70 59.93
N LEU A 61 -32.18 13.82 60.66
CA LEU A 61 -31.64 13.95 62.03
C LEU A 61 -32.68 13.69 63.14
N ALA A 62 -33.96 13.55 62.82
CA ALA A 62 -34.99 13.20 63.79
C ALA A 62 -35.60 11.83 63.43
N LYS A 63 -35.19 10.78 64.14
CA LYS A 63 -35.80 9.46 64.00
C LYS A 63 -37.20 9.44 64.62
N ASN A 64 -38.12 8.79 63.90
CA ASN A 64 -39.49 8.41 64.25
C ASN A 64 -40.54 9.50 64.05
N GLU A 65 -41.11 9.57 62.84
CA GLU A 65 -42.56 9.56 62.59
C GLU A 65 -42.84 9.48 61.07
N GLU A 66 -43.86 8.69 60.68
CA GLU A 66 -44.30 8.53 59.29
C GLU A 66 -44.91 9.84 58.76
N THR A 67 -44.25 10.50 57.81
CA THR A 67 -44.88 11.54 56.98
C THR A 67 -44.46 11.38 55.52
N THR A 68 -45.44 11.38 54.61
CA THR A 68 -45.25 11.34 53.15
C THR A 68 -44.78 12.71 52.62
N LEU A 69 -43.65 12.74 51.93
CA LEU A 69 -43.16 13.91 51.19
C LEU A 69 -43.94 14.10 49.86
N PRO A 70 -44.37 15.32 49.48
CA PRO A 70 -44.95 15.58 48.17
C PRO A 70 -43.87 15.63 47.07
N LEU A 71 -44.18 15.07 45.88
CA LEU A 71 -43.32 15.12 44.70
C LEU A 71 -43.18 16.57 44.17
N PRO A 72 -42.01 16.94 43.61
CA PRO A 72 -41.79 18.27 43.07
C PRO A 72 -42.71 18.54 41.87
N THR A 73 -43.56 19.56 41.97
CA THR A 73 -44.28 20.12 40.84
C THR A 73 -43.41 21.19 40.19
N TYR A 74 -42.79 20.86 39.05
CA TYR A 74 -42.23 21.87 38.15
C TYR A 74 -43.36 22.51 37.34
N ASP A 75 -43.20 23.79 36.96
CA ASP A 75 -44.16 24.49 36.09
C ASP A 75 -44.00 24.00 34.64
N PRO A 76 -44.91 23.13 34.13
CA PRO A 76 -44.77 22.55 32.80
C PRO A 76 -44.88 23.62 31.71
N ASP A 77 -45.64 24.68 31.96
CA ASP A 77 -45.88 25.77 30.99
C ASP A 77 -44.61 26.59 30.73
N TYR A 78 -43.71 26.72 31.72
CA TYR A 78 -42.44 27.41 31.56
C TYR A 78 -41.47 26.62 30.67
N ILE A 79 -41.39 25.30 30.89
CA ILE A 79 -40.53 24.41 30.11
C ILE A 79 -41.06 24.27 28.69
N GLU A 80 -42.36 24.15 28.51
CA GLU A 80 -43.00 24.08 27.18
C GLU A 80 -42.77 25.38 26.40
N LYS A 81 -42.96 26.56 27.01
CA LYS A 81 -42.65 27.86 26.38
C LYS A 81 -41.18 28.03 25.98
N MET A 82 -40.25 27.56 26.81
CA MET A 82 -38.82 27.63 26.49
C MET A 82 -38.42 26.64 25.40
N ASN A 83 -39.04 25.46 25.38
CA ASN A 83 -38.83 24.46 24.34
C ASN A 83 -39.37 24.95 22.98
N ASP A 84 -40.54 25.59 22.96
CA ASP A 84 -41.09 26.24 21.77
C ASP A 84 -40.20 27.38 21.26
N LYS A 85 -39.56 28.14 22.16
CA LYS A 85 -38.56 29.16 21.79
C LYS A 85 -37.34 28.55 21.10
N ILE A 86 -36.85 27.42 21.60
CA ILE A 86 -35.72 26.69 20.99
C ILE A 86 -36.12 26.14 19.62
N MET A 87 -37.29 25.52 19.52
CA MET A 87 -37.76 24.92 18.27
C MET A 87 -37.99 25.98 17.18
N ASN A 88 -38.58 27.13 17.51
CA ASN A 88 -38.74 28.24 16.56
C ASN A 88 -37.39 28.82 16.09
N LYS A 89 -36.40 28.95 16.98
CA LYS A 89 -35.05 29.42 16.61
C LYS A 89 -34.27 28.41 15.77
N MET A 90 -34.47 27.11 16.02
CA MET A 90 -33.93 26.05 15.17
C MET A 90 -34.54 26.04 13.78
N GLU A 91 -35.81 26.41 13.66
CA GLU A 91 -36.49 26.54 12.36
C GLU A 91 -35.98 27.75 11.56
N GLU A 92 -35.77 28.91 12.20
CA GLU A 92 -35.07 30.07 11.60
C GLU A 92 -33.65 29.72 11.13
N PHE A 93 -32.90 28.98 11.95
CA PHE A 93 -31.54 28.50 11.59
C PHE A 93 -31.55 27.57 10.38
N SER A 94 -32.54 26.67 10.29
CA SER A 94 -32.74 25.75 9.17
C SER A 94 -33.07 26.48 7.86
N GLN A 95 -33.84 27.57 7.92
CA GLN A 95 -34.16 28.41 6.76
C GLN A 95 -32.93 29.19 6.26
N LEU A 96 -32.07 29.70 7.15
CA LEU A 96 -30.82 30.36 6.79
C LEU A 96 -29.82 29.41 6.12
N LEU A 97 -29.76 28.15 6.56
CA LEU A 97 -28.94 27.10 5.92
C LEU A 97 -29.39 26.79 4.49
N LYS A 98 -30.70 26.69 4.24
CA LYS A 98 -31.25 26.45 2.88
C LYS A 98 -30.95 27.59 1.90
N LEU A 99 -30.82 28.83 2.39
CA LEU A 99 -30.41 29.98 1.56
C LEU A 99 -28.91 30.00 1.21
N SER A 100 -28.09 29.09 1.76
CA SER A 100 -26.64 29.00 1.49
C SER A 100 -26.26 27.92 0.48
N SER A 101 -27.13 26.93 0.24
CA SER A 101 -26.91 25.86 -0.75
C SER A 101 -27.11 26.31 -2.19
N VAL A 102 -27.90 27.37 -2.43
CA VAL A 102 -28.18 27.92 -3.77
C VAL A 102 -26.95 28.65 -4.36
N ASP A 103 -26.06 29.19 -3.51
CA ASP A 103 -24.84 29.87 -3.95
C ASP A 103 -23.70 28.91 -4.33
N LEU A 104 -23.72 27.68 -3.82
CA LEU A 104 -22.72 26.64 -4.11
C LEU A 104 -22.97 25.98 -5.47
N GLU A 105 -24.22 25.76 -5.85
CA GLU A 105 -24.58 25.32 -7.20
C GLU A 105 -24.22 26.36 -8.25
N HIS A 106 -24.39 27.66 -7.95
CA HIS A 106 -23.98 28.73 -8.87
C HIS A 106 -22.45 28.79 -9.02
N ALA A 107 -21.70 28.58 -7.93
CA ALA A 107 -20.24 28.50 -7.97
C ALA A 107 -19.73 27.28 -8.75
N GLN A 108 -20.35 26.11 -8.56
CA GLN A 108 -20.03 24.89 -9.31
C GLN A 108 -20.38 25.01 -10.80
N LYS A 109 -21.48 25.68 -11.14
CA LYS A 109 -21.84 25.94 -12.54
C LYS A 109 -20.88 26.92 -13.22
N VAL A 110 -20.40 27.93 -12.48
CA VAL A 110 -19.35 28.84 -12.95
C VAL A 110 -18.02 28.12 -13.11
N GLU A 111 -17.70 27.14 -12.25
CA GLU A 111 -16.53 26.27 -12.36
C GLU A 111 -16.63 25.26 -13.51
N GLU A 112 -17.82 24.72 -13.78
CA GLU A 112 -18.09 23.85 -14.92
C GLU A 112 -18.08 24.62 -16.25
N GLU A 113 -18.62 25.85 -16.29
CA GLU A 113 -18.49 26.75 -17.43
C GLU A 113 -17.05 27.24 -17.62
N TRP A 114 -16.27 27.38 -16.54
CA TRP A 114 -14.84 27.66 -16.58
C TRP A 114 -14.03 26.49 -17.14
N ASN A 115 -14.35 25.26 -16.75
CA ASN A 115 -13.71 24.04 -17.24
C ASN A 115 -14.14 23.69 -18.68
N ALA A 116 -15.39 23.97 -19.07
CA ALA A 116 -15.88 23.75 -20.43
C ALA A 116 -15.26 24.73 -21.44
N ASN A 117 -14.94 25.95 -21.03
CA ASN A 117 -14.27 26.95 -21.88
C ASN A 117 -12.75 26.74 -22.05
N GLN A 118 -12.13 25.79 -21.33
CA GLN A 118 -10.71 25.44 -21.48
C GLN A 118 -10.40 24.70 -22.80
N ASN A 119 -11.40 24.10 -23.45
CA ASN A 119 -11.20 23.31 -24.67
C ASN A 119 -11.34 24.09 -25.99
N ASN A 120 -11.59 25.40 -25.97
CA ASN A 120 -11.63 26.23 -27.19
C ASN A 120 -10.95 27.61 -26.99
N GLN A 121 -9.70 27.70 -27.44
CA GLN A 121 -8.81 28.86 -27.65
C GLN A 121 -9.07 30.25 -26.99
N LYS A 122 -7.99 30.76 -26.36
CA LYS A 122 -7.41 32.14 -26.36
C LYS A 122 -8.23 33.31 -25.75
N LYS A 123 -8.01 33.63 -24.47
CA LYS A 123 -7.96 35.02 -23.91
C LYS A 123 -7.02 35.11 -22.68
N PRO A 124 -6.35 36.26 -22.41
CA PRO A 124 -5.50 36.45 -21.22
C PRO A 124 -6.31 36.91 -19.99
N TYR A 125 -5.70 36.88 -18.78
CA TYR A 125 -6.11 37.39 -17.44
C TYR A 125 -6.71 36.34 -16.46
N ILE A 126 -6.48 36.29 -15.12
CA ILE A 126 -5.77 37.04 -14.05
C ILE A 126 -5.33 36.00 -12.96
N LYS A 127 -4.21 36.22 -12.25
CA LYS A 127 -3.79 35.42 -11.07
C LYS A 127 -4.84 35.48 -9.94
N TYR A 128 -5.53 34.37 -9.70
CA TYR A 128 -6.23 34.06 -8.45
C TYR A 128 -5.31 33.18 -7.59
N ASN A 129 -5.18 33.45 -6.29
CA ASN A 129 -4.30 32.71 -5.37
C ASN A 129 -5.11 31.65 -4.61
N PRO A 130 -5.00 30.35 -4.95
CA PRO A 130 -5.81 29.28 -4.33
C PRO A 130 -5.55 29.08 -2.83
N LYS A 131 -4.44 29.64 -2.32
CA LYS A 131 -4.03 29.51 -0.92
C LYS A 131 -4.93 30.28 0.06
N ASP A 132 -5.60 31.33 -0.40
CA ASP A 132 -6.48 32.13 0.45
C ASP A 132 -7.85 31.43 0.63
N GLU A 133 -8.30 30.65 -0.36
CA GLU A 133 -9.51 29.83 -0.31
C GLU A 133 -9.29 28.55 0.50
N GLU A 134 -8.14 27.88 0.34
CA GLU A 134 -7.72 26.76 1.19
C GLU A 134 -7.61 27.16 2.66
N LYS A 135 -7.08 28.35 2.97
CA LYS A 135 -6.93 28.82 4.34
C LYS A 135 -8.28 29.07 5.00
N ILE A 136 -9.23 29.68 4.29
CA ILE A 136 -10.59 29.91 4.81
C ILE A 136 -11.33 28.59 5.03
N ILE A 137 -11.15 27.60 4.14
CA ILE A 137 -11.76 26.26 4.28
C ILE A 137 -11.14 25.48 5.44
N VAL A 138 -9.83 25.62 5.67
CA VAL A 138 -9.11 25.00 6.79
C VAL A 138 -9.55 25.64 8.11
N ASP A 139 -9.62 26.96 8.18
CA ASP A 139 -10.07 27.69 9.38
C ASP A 139 -11.54 27.37 9.72
N LEU A 140 -12.42 27.24 8.70
CA LEU A 140 -13.82 26.81 8.88
C LEU A 140 -13.95 25.37 9.38
N LYS A 141 -13.12 24.44 8.87
CA LYS A 141 -13.09 23.06 9.35
C LYS A 141 -12.62 23.00 10.81
N GLU A 142 -11.62 23.80 11.17
CA GLU A 142 -11.07 23.82 12.53
C GLU A 142 -12.06 24.40 13.55
N VAL A 143 -12.80 25.46 13.18
CA VAL A 143 -13.85 26.04 14.02
C VAL A 143 -15.02 25.06 14.18
N MET A 144 -15.51 24.42 13.10
CA MET A 144 -16.58 23.43 13.19
C MET A 144 -16.19 22.22 14.04
N GLN A 145 -14.93 21.79 13.97
CA GLN A 145 -14.42 20.65 14.72
C GLN A 145 -14.22 20.98 16.20
N LYS A 146 -13.72 22.18 16.53
CA LYS A 146 -13.63 22.65 17.93
C LYS A 146 -14.99 22.83 18.59
N THR A 147 -15.97 23.38 17.87
CA THR A 147 -17.34 23.54 18.38
C THR A 147 -18.04 22.19 18.56
N SER A 148 -17.87 21.25 17.63
CA SER A 148 -18.39 19.88 17.78
C SER A 148 -17.75 19.14 18.96
N GLN A 149 -16.45 19.32 19.18
CA GLN A 149 -15.72 18.73 20.30
C GLN A 149 -16.16 19.33 21.64
N GLN A 150 -16.39 20.65 21.72
CA GLN A 150 -16.91 21.31 22.92
C GLN A 150 -18.32 20.83 23.26
N VAL A 151 -19.23 20.78 22.28
CA VAL A 151 -20.61 20.28 22.50
C VAL A 151 -20.59 18.83 22.98
N THR A 152 -19.76 17.98 22.39
CA THR A 152 -19.63 16.57 22.77
C THR A 152 -19.00 16.39 24.15
N ASN A 153 -18.03 17.23 24.51
CA ASN A 153 -17.36 17.16 25.81
C ASN A 153 -18.27 17.64 26.95
N THR A 154 -19.08 18.68 26.74
CA THR A 154 -20.08 19.14 27.71
C THR A 154 -21.19 18.08 27.89
N PHE A 155 -21.70 17.52 26.79
CA PHE A 155 -22.66 16.39 26.83
C PHE A 155 -22.10 15.17 27.56
N SER A 156 -20.84 14.80 27.34
CA SER A 156 -20.22 13.63 27.98
C SER A 156 -20.01 13.81 29.49
N LYS A 157 -19.70 15.03 29.95
CA LYS A 157 -19.32 15.29 31.35
C LYS A 157 -20.53 15.40 32.27
N ASP A 158 -21.60 16.04 31.81
CA ASP A 158 -22.83 16.20 32.60
C ASP A 158 -23.69 14.93 32.56
N TYR A 159 -23.74 14.23 31.42
CA TYR A 159 -24.44 12.94 31.30
C TYR A 159 -23.80 11.84 32.15
N LYS A 160 -22.46 11.74 32.21
CA LYS A 160 -21.79 10.75 33.08
C LYS A 160 -22.00 11.04 34.57
N THR A 161 -22.09 12.31 34.95
CA THR A 161 -22.31 12.71 36.35
C THR A 161 -23.76 12.47 36.77
N TYR A 162 -24.72 12.77 35.89
CA TYR A 162 -26.15 12.49 36.08
C TYR A 162 -26.43 10.97 36.11
N PHE A 163 -25.86 10.21 35.17
CA PHE A 163 -26.04 8.75 35.09
C PHE A 163 -25.44 8.03 36.29
N LYS A 164 -24.31 8.52 36.83
CA LYS A 164 -23.68 7.95 38.03
C LYS A 164 -24.48 8.26 39.30
N LYS A 165 -25.15 9.42 39.37
CA LYS A 165 -26.07 9.76 40.48
C LYS A 165 -27.36 8.96 40.43
N CYS A 166 -28.01 8.85 39.26
CA CYS A 166 -29.23 8.03 39.09
C CYS A 166 -28.97 6.55 39.38
N LYS A 167 -27.83 6.03 38.95
CA LYS A 167 -27.46 4.63 39.18
C LYS A 167 -27.14 4.34 40.65
N ASN A 168 -26.53 5.29 41.36
CA ASN A 168 -26.30 5.16 42.81
C ASN A 168 -27.61 5.23 43.62
N GLU A 169 -28.57 6.06 43.21
CA GLU A 169 -29.87 6.17 43.88
C GLU A 169 -30.81 4.99 43.56
N GLU A 170 -30.76 4.47 42.33
CA GLU A 170 -31.37 3.21 41.95
C GLU A 170 -30.80 2.04 42.77
N GLN A 171 -29.47 1.99 42.95
CA GLN A 171 -28.82 0.97 43.79
C GLN A 171 -29.23 1.10 45.26
N ARG A 172 -29.41 2.33 45.78
CA ARG A 172 -29.84 2.57 47.16
C ARG A 172 -31.31 2.20 47.39
N ILE A 173 -32.20 2.56 46.47
CA ILE A 173 -33.63 2.21 46.48
C ILE A 173 -33.83 0.68 46.40
N ILE A 174 -33.06 0.00 45.55
CA ILE A 174 -33.09 -1.47 45.42
C ILE A 174 -32.58 -2.16 46.69
N THR A 175 -31.69 -1.52 47.46
CA THR A 175 -31.13 -2.10 48.69
C THR A 175 -32.04 -1.92 49.91
N GLU A 176 -32.93 -0.92 49.93
CA GLU A 176 -33.83 -0.62 51.07
C GLU A 176 -35.29 -1.12 50.89
N LEU A 177 -35.64 -1.75 49.75
CA LEU A 177 -36.98 -2.23 49.39
C LEU A 177 -37.47 -3.63 49.90
N PRO A 178 -36.95 -4.30 50.95
CA PRO A 178 -37.60 -5.55 51.43
C PRO A 178 -38.89 -5.38 52.25
N PHE A 179 -39.29 -4.17 52.63
CA PHE A 179 -40.46 -3.97 53.51
C PHE A 179 -41.44 -2.96 52.92
N LEU A 180 -42.35 -3.40 52.03
CA LEU A 180 -43.65 -2.74 51.81
C LEU A 180 -44.51 -3.67 50.94
N ASN A 181 -45.23 -4.57 51.61
CA ASN A 181 -46.28 -5.37 51.00
C ASN A 181 -47.56 -5.08 51.78
N ARG A 182 -48.50 -4.30 51.20
CA ARG A 182 -49.96 -4.38 51.39
C ARG A 182 -50.71 -3.17 50.79
N THR A 183 -51.68 -3.49 49.92
CA THR A 183 -52.96 -2.79 49.68
C THR A 183 -52.99 -1.36 49.09
N LYS A 184 -53.20 -1.23 47.78
CA LYS A 184 -54.43 -0.68 47.14
C LYS A 184 -54.27 -0.64 45.61
N LEU A 185 -55.20 -1.31 44.91
CA LEU A 185 -55.37 -1.24 43.46
C LEU A 185 -55.88 0.15 43.04
N TYR A 186 -55.21 0.79 42.09
CA TYR A 186 -55.82 1.80 41.22
C TYR A 186 -56.03 1.18 39.82
N ASP A 187 -57.21 1.42 39.26
CA ASP A 187 -57.77 0.73 38.08
C ASP A 187 -57.03 1.12 36.78
N ALA A 188 -56.27 0.17 36.23
CA ALA A 188 -55.44 0.34 35.03
C ALA A 188 -56.23 0.87 33.81
N ARG A 189 -57.55 0.66 33.75
CA ARG A 189 -58.40 1.10 32.62
C ARG A 189 -58.58 2.61 32.52
N GLN A 190 -58.37 3.36 33.60
CA GLN A 190 -58.50 4.82 33.59
C GLN A 190 -57.21 5.52 33.13
N ILE A 191 -56.07 4.84 33.28
CA ILE A 191 -54.77 5.28 32.75
C ILE A 191 -54.71 5.01 31.25
N ASP A 192 -55.16 3.83 30.80
CA ASP A 192 -55.17 3.48 29.37
C ASP A 192 -56.05 4.41 28.54
N ARG A 193 -57.23 4.82 29.03
CA ARG A 193 -58.10 5.78 28.31
C ARG A 193 -57.52 7.19 28.19
N THR A 194 -56.80 7.64 29.20
CA THR A 194 -56.15 8.97 29.17
C THR A 194 -54.98 8.96 28.18
N ILE A 195 -54.27 7.83 28.07
CA ILE A 195 -53.16 7.62 27.12
C ILE A 195 -53.66 7.48 25.68
N ASP A 196 -54.77 6.77 25.46
CA ASP A 196 -55.38 6.63 24.12
C ASP A 196 -55.91 7.97 23.58
N ASN A 197 -56.48 8.82 24.44
CA ASN A 197 -56.90 10.18 24.06
C ASN A 197 -55.70 11.07 23.69
N TRP A 198 -54.57 10.94 24.40
CA TRP A 198 -53.35 11.71 24.13
C TRP A 198 -52.65 11.24 22.83
N LEU A 199 -52.69 9.95 22.53
CA LEU A 199 -52.19 9.36 21.28
C LEU A 199 -53.05 9.73 20.06
N ALA A 200 -54.36 9.91 20.24
CA ALA A 200 -55.26 10.40 19.20
C ALA A 200 -54.97 11.86 18.83
N GLU A 201 -54.67 12.73 19.80
CA GLU A 201 -54.23 14.12 19.56
C GLU A 201 -52.85 14.20 18.89
N ALA A 202 -51.90 13.34 19.28
CA ALA A 202 -50.56 13.30 18.70
C ALA A 202 -50.57 12.86 17.22
N LYS A 203 -51.41 11.88 16.86
CA LYS A 203 -51.59 11.44 15.47
C LYS A 203 -52.26 12.50 14.59
N GLN A 204 -53.16 13.31 15.15
CA GLN A 204 -53.78 14.43 14.41
C GLN A 204 -52.78 15.55 14.08
N LYS A 205 -51.76 15.77 14.93
CA LYS A 205 -50.75 16.84 14.72
C LYS A 205 -49.53 16.41 13.90
N SER A 206 -49.28 15.10 13.69
CA SER A 206 -48.11 14.60 12.96
C SER A 206 -48.21 14.59 11.42
N CYS A 207 -49.34 14.97 10.83
CA CYS A 207 -49.46 15.17 9.38
C CYS A 207 -49.06 16.60 9.00
N LYS A 208 -47.75 16.90 8.89
CA LYS A 208 -47.19 18.01 8.07
C LYS A 208 -45.66 18.17 8.23
N VAL A 209 -44.86 17.16 7.90
CA VAL A 209 -43.44 17.40 7.51
C VAL A 209 -43.04 16.38 6.43
N GLU A 210 -43.34 16.69 5.17
CA GLU A 210 -42.70 16.05 4.03
C GLU A 210 -41.37 16.76 3.74
N ILE A 211 -40.25 16.03 3.78
CA ILE A 211 -38.97 16.50 3.24
C ILE A 211 -38.77 15.85 1.87
N ASP A 212 -38.77 16.71 0.85
CA ASP A 212 -38.64 16.40 -0.56
C ASP A 212 -37.27 15.78 -0.88
N LYS A 213 -37.27 14.63 -1.57
CA LYS A 213 -36.08 13.85 -1.92
C LYS A 213 -35.60 14.22 -3.32
N THR A 214 -34.93 15.36 -3.48
CA THR A 214 -34.13 15.63 -4.68
C THR A 214 -32.91 16.50 -4.35
N ASP A 215 -31.84 15.87 -3.86
CA ASP A 215 -30.45 16.17 -4.24
C ASP A 215 -29.49 15.24 -3.47
N SER A 216 -28.64 14.52 -4.22
CA SER A 216 -27.88 13.38 -3.72
C SER A 216 -26.46 13.70 -3.25
N ASP A 217 -26.08 14.97 -3.03
CA ASP A 217 -24.72 15.30 -2.56
C ASP A 217 -24.62 16.14 -1.28
N ASN A 218 -25.73 16.38 -0.56
CA ASN A 218 -25.67 17.02 0.77
C ASN A 218 -26.42 16.27 1.89
N SER A 219 -26.73 14.98 1.68
CA SER A 219 -27.49 14.15 2.63
C SER A 219 -26.71 13.67 3.86
N GLY A 220 -25.42 14.02 3.99
CA GLY A 220 -24.53 13.51 5.05
C GLY A 220 -24.61 14.22 6.41
N ARG A 221 -25.28 15.38 6.54
CA ARG A 221 -25.27 16.16 7.80
C ARG A 221 -26.63 16.44 8.43
N VAL A 222 -27.73 16.40 7.67
CA VAL A 222 -29.10 16.43 8.24
C VAL A 222 -29.57 15.02 8.65
N SER A 223 -29.00 13.97 8.04
CA SER A 223 -29.34 12.59 8.38
C SER A 223 -28.92 12.19 9.80
N THR A 224 -27.84 12.75 10.35
CA THR A 224 -27.34 12.36 11.68
C THR A 224 -28.27 12.81 12.82
N PHE A 225 -28.88 14.00 12.73
CA PHE A 225 -29.77 14.50 13.79
C PHE A 225 -31.19 13.92 13.66
N THR A 226 -31.72 13.74 12.44
CA THR A 226 -32.99 13.04 12.22
C THR A 226 -32.89 11.55 12.58
N VAL A 227 -31.72 10.93 12.42
CA VAL A 227 -31.43 9.57 12.90
C VAL A 227 -31.29 9.55 14.43
N LEU A 228 -30.71 10.57 15.06
CA LEU A 228 -30.62 10.67 16.53
C LEU A 228 -31.98 10.89 17.20
N VAL A 229 -32.84 11.76 16.63
CA VAL A 229 -34.20 11.99 17.14
C VAL A 229 -35.10 10.78 16.86
N ASN A 230 -34.99 10.13 15.69
CA ASN A 230 -35.70 8.86 15.43
C ASN A 230 -35.17 7.70 16.29
N ASN A 231 -33.89 7.67 16.64
CA ASN A 231 -33.33 6.66 17.54
C ASN A 231 -33.70 6.97 19.00
N PHE A 232 -33.81 8.24 19.40
CA PHE A 232 -34.32 8.64 20.71
C PHE A 232 -35.81 8.30 20.86
N LEU A 233 -36.63 8.58 19.84
CA LEU A 233 -38.04 8.16 19.79
C LEU A 233 -38.21 6.64 19.71
N LYS A 234 -37.38 5.93 18.92
CA LYS A 234 -37.40 4.46 18.87
C LYS A 234 -36.96 3.81 20.17
N VAL A 235 -35.96 4.37 20.86
CA VAL A 235 -35.51 3.88 22.18
C VAL A 235 -36.54 4.20 23.26
N TYR A 236 -37.17 5.38 23.24
CA TYR A 236 -38.25 5.75 24.17
C TYR A 236 -39.52 4.92 23.96
N ILE A 237 -39.89 4.62 22.70
CA ILE A 237 -41.02 3.74 22.35
C ILE A 237 -40.70 2.27 22.66
N SER A 238 -39.48 1.79 22.37
CA SER A 238 -39.03 0.42 22.72
C SER A 238 -38.82 0.19 24.22
N LEU A 239 -38.61 1.24 25.02
CA LEU A 239 -38.48 1.11 26.46
C LEU A 239 -39.82 1.17 27.21
N LYS A 240 -40.91 1.62 26.56
CA LYS A 240 -42.24 1.73 27.20
C LYS A 240 -43.29 0.74 26.66
N TYR A 241 -43.15 0.26 25.41
CA TYR A 241 -44.01 -0.78 24.84
C TYR A 241 -43.20 -2.04 24.53
N ASN A 242 -43.54 -3.13 25.23
CA ASN A 242 -43.08 -4.50 24.95
C ASN A 242 -43.68 -5.04 23.63
N ASP A 243 -43.40 -4.38 22.51
CA ASP A 243 -43.62 -4.93 21.17
C ASP A 243 -42.34 -4.80 20.36
N ILE A 244 -41.46 -5.78 20.58
CA ILE A 244 -40.32 -6.07 19.73
C ILE A 244 -40.79 -7.08 18.68
N ASP A 245 -40.61 -6.70 17.42
CA ASP A 245 -40.77 -7.54 16.24
C ASP A 245 -39.75 -8.70 16.28
N GLY A 246 -40.20 -9.84 16.83
CA GLY A 246 -39.93 -11.22 16.42
C GLY A 246 -38.51 -11.81 16.34
N SER A 247 -37.41 -11.05 16.37
CA SER A 247 -36.07 -11.59 16.02
C SER A 247 -34.95 -11.39 17.03
N SER A 248 -35.10 -10.50 18.03
CA SER A 248 -34.08 -10.30 19.08
C SER A 248 -34.47 -10.83 20.47
N LEU A 249 -35.72 -11.27 20.67
CA LEU A 249 -36.21 -11.84 21.94
C LEU A 249 -36.27 -13.38 21.94
N THR A 250 -35.84 -14.02 20.87
CA THR A 250 -35.89 -15.48 20.70
C THR A 250 -34.70 -16.20 21.36
N ILE A 251 -33.61 -15.49 21.68
CA ILE A 251 -32.41 -16.10 22.30
C ILE A 251 -32.52 -16.19 23.83
N SER A 252 -33.22 -15.27 24.48
CA SER A 252 -33.44 -15.32 25.94
C SER A 252 -34.57 -16.26 26.35
N ARG A 253 -35.52 -16.56 25.45
CA ARG A 253 -36.66 -17.46 25.72
C ARG A 253 -36.47 -18.91 25.29
N ILE A 254 -35.48 -19.22 24.44
CA ILE A 254 -35.18 -20.62 24.04
C ILE A 254 -34.17 -21.31 24.97
N ALA A 255 -33.59 -20.58 25.95
CA ALA A 255 -32.60 -21.15 26.86
C ALA A 255 -33.14 -22.04 27.99
N PHE A 256 -34.45 -22.33 28.11
CA PHE A 256 -34.98 -22.94 29.35
C PHE A 256 -36.09 -24.00 29.23
N PHE A 257 -36.23 -24.69 28.09
CA PHE A 257 -37.08 -25.89 28.04
C PHE A 257 -36.31 -27.10 27.53
N GLY A 258 -35.84 -27.94 28.46
CA GLY A 258 -35.11 -29.15 28.11
C GLY A 258 -34.61 -29.99 29.28
N CYS A 259 -35.46 -30.29 30.28
CA CYS A 259 -35.26 -31.48 31.12
C CYS A 259 -36.58 -31.98 31.70
N HIS A 260 -37.21 -32.92 31.00
CA HIS A 260 -38.12 -33.88 31.62
C HIS A 260 -37.28 -35.05 32.13
N GLU A 261 -37.01 -35.09 33.44
CA GLU A 261 -37.25 -36.27 34.30
C GLU A 261 -36.75 -36.04 35.76
N LYS A 262 -37.68 -36.28 36.70
CA LYS A 262 -37.53 -36.68 38.12
C LYS A 262 -36.88 -35.72 39.13
N LYS A 263 -37.72 -34.88 39.73
CA LYS A 263 -38.19 -34.98 41.14
C LYS A 263 -37.13 -35.30 42.23
N ALA A 264 -36.04 -34.53 42.34
CA ALA A 264 -35.19 -34.50 43.54
C ALA A 264 -34.36 -33.21 43.78
N ILE A 265 -34.51 -32.16 42.96
CA ILE A 265 -33.75 -30.90 43.10
C ILE A 265 -34.73 -29.74 43.16
N LEU A 266 -35.61 -29.73 44.17
CA LEU A 266 -36.48 -28.59 44.46
C LEU A 266 -36.37 -28.10 45.90
N GLU A 267 -35.39 -28.57 46.68
CA GLU A 267 -35.33 -28.24 48.11
C GLU A 267 -34.01 -27.65 48.61
N THR A 268 -33.00 -27.35 47.77
CA THR A 268 -31.75 -26.73 48.27
C THR A 268 -31.05 -25.70 47.37
N SER A 269 -31.72 -25.07 46.39
CA SER A 269 -31.07 -24.06 45.54
C SER A 269 -31.72 -22.67 45.64
N ASP A 270 -32.04 -22.27 46.87
CA ASP A 270 -32.60 -20.95 47.20
C ASP A 270 -31.60 -20.13 48.05
N SER A 271 -30.30 -20.23 47.74
CA SER A 271 -29.32 -19.30 48.32
C SER A 271 -29.09 -18.14 47.36
N LEU A 272 -29.37 -16.93 47.85
CA LEU A 272 -29.02 -15.64 47.24
C LEU A 272 -27.53 -15.59 46.80
N GLU A 273 -26.71 -16.38 47.47
CA GLU A 273 -25.27 -16.56 47.22
C GLU A 273 -24.99 -17.22 45.85
N TYR A 274 -25.81 -18.19 45.40
CA TYR A 274 -25.67 -18.81 44.08
C TYR A 274 -25.98 -17.81 42.95
N GLN A 275 -27.03 -16.99 43.11
CA GLN A 275 -27.39 -15.94 42.15
C GLN A 275 -26.30 -14.86 42.08
N ARG A 276 -25.72 -14.49 43.22
CA ARG A 276 -24.66 -13.49 43.33
C ARG A 276 -23.35 -13.97 42.69
N ILE A 277 -22.93 -15.21 42.96
CA ILE A 277 -21.74 -15.82 42.32
C ILE A 277 -21.95 -15.90 40.80
N THR A 278 -23.15 -16.24 40.35
CA THR A 278 -23.47 -16.33 38.91
C THR A 278 -23.40 -14.96 38.23
N GLN A 279 -23.91 -13.89 38.86
CA GLN A 279 -23.81 -12.52 38.34
C GLN A 279 -22.35 -12.02 38.31
N LEU A 280 -21.58 -12.26 39.37
CA LEU A 280 -20.19 -11.82 39.45
C LEU A 280 -19.28 -12.60 38.49
N ALA A 281 -19.47 -13.90 38.34
CA ALA A 281 -18.75 -14.72 37.36
C ALA A 281 -19.07 -14.26 35.92
N THR A 282 -20.32 -13.91 35.65
CA THR A 282 -20.75 -13.37 34.34
C THR A 282 -20.12 -12.01 34.07
N ALA A 283 -20.04 -11.13 35.07
CA ALA A 283 -19.32 -9.87 34.95
C ALA A 283 -17.83 -10.08 34.72
N LYS A 284 -17.20 -11.03 35.43
CA LYS A 284 -15.77 -11.32 35.31
C LYS A 284 -15.41 -11.95 33.96
N LEU A 285 -16.25 -12.83 33.43
CA LEU A 285 -16.13 -13.40 32.07
C LEU A 285 -16.08 -12.32 30.97
N ASN A 286 -16.70 -11.16 31.19
CA ASN A 286 -16.65 -10.04 30.25
C ASN A 286 -15.36 -9.21 30.37
N GLU A 287 -14.56 -9.43 31.41
CA GLU A 287 -13.28 -8.75 31.66
C GLU A 287 -12.05 -9.61 31.34
N LEU A 288 -12.19 -10.93 31.25
CA LEU A 288 -11.08 -11.89 31.05
C LEU A 288 -10.69 -12.04 29.57
N ASP A 289 -9.44 -12.47 29.31
CA ASP A 289 -8.91 -12.70 27.95
C ASP A 289 -9.76 -13.76 27.22
N PRO A 290 -10.32 -13.46 26.03
CA PRO A 290 -11.22 -14.36 25.33
C PRO A 290 -10.56 -15.64 24.76
N ILE A 291 -9.24 -15.78 24.83
CA ILE A 291 -8.52 -16.94 24.28
C ILE A 291 -8.54 -18.14 25.26
N ASN A 292 -8.59 -17.91 26.58
CA ASN A 292 -8.74 -19.00 27.56
C ASN A 292 -9.30 -18.54 28.92
N PRO A 293 -10.57 -18.08 29.00
CA PRO A 293 -11.11 -17.44 30.20
C PRO A 293 -11.43 -18.41 31.35
N ILE A 294 -11.39 -19.73 31.12
CA ILE A 294 -11.89 -20.74 32.07
C ILE A 294 -10.92 -20.95 33.25
N PRO A 295 -9.60 -21.15 33.07
CA PRO A 295 -8.66 -21.25 34.19
C PRO A 295 -8.62 -19.98 35.04
N ASP A 296 -8.63 -18.79 34.42
CA ASP A 296 -8.60 -17.51 35.13
C ASP A 296 -9.92 -17.21 35.86
N LEU A 297 -11.05 -17.61 35.28
CA LEU A 297 -12.34 -17.53 35.97
C LEU A 297 -12.39 -18.50 37.16
N LEU A 298 -11.82 -19.70 37.00
CA LEU A 298 -11.73 -20.69 38.09
C LEU A 298 -10.79 -20.20 39.19
N ASP A 299 -9.60 -19.69 38.88
CA ASP A 299 -8.65 -19.07 39.82
C ASP A 299 -9.26 -17.85 40.52
N TRP A 300 -10.02 -17.03 39.80
CA TRP A 300 -10.76 -15.92 40.39
C TRP A 300 -11.83 -16.42 41.37
N ILE A 301 -12.62 -17.44 40.99
CA ILE A 301 -13.61 -18.09 41.87
C ILE A 301 -12.91 -18.69 43.10
N TYR A 302 -11.74 -19.31 42.95
CA TYR A 302 -10.93 -19.85 44.05
C TYR A 302 -10.47 -18.74 45.01
N SER A 303 -9.92 -17.64 44.49
CA SER A 303 -9.49 -16.49 45.33
C SER A 303 -10.66 -15.78 46.01
N TYR A 304 -11.84 -15.77 45.38
CA TYR A 304 -13.05 -15.16 45.92
C TYR A 304 -13.60 -15.95 47.11
N HIS A 305 -13.34 -17.28 47.15
CA HIS A 305 -13.87 -18.17 48.18
C HIS A 305 -12.95 -18.29 49.41
N ASP A 306 -11.63 -18.10 49.27
CA ASP A 306 -10.69 -18.04 50.40
C ASP A 306 -10.91 -16.81 51.31
N LEU A 307 -11.71 -15.84 50.85
CA LEU A 307 -12.12 -14.65 51.61
C LEU A 307 -13.46 -14.82 52.36
N THR A 308 -14.19 -15.94 52.17
CA THR A 308 -15.50 -16.17 52.79
C THR A 308 -15.52 -17.50 53.55
N SER A 309 -15.39 -17.44 54.88
CA SER A 309 -15.10 -18.57 55.78
C SER A 309 -16.23 -19.60 56.01
N LYS A 310 -17.03 -19.99 55.00
CA LYS A 310 -17.94 -21.16 55.08
C LYS A 310 -18.01 -21.89 53.73
N PRO A 311 -17.86 -23.23 53.69
CA PRO A 311 -17.86 -23.98 52.44
C PRO A 311 -19.28 -24.08 51.85
N CYS A 312 -19.43 -23.67 50.60
CA CYS A 312 -20.67 -23.84 49.83
C CYS A 312 -20.74 -25.27 49.25
N LYS A 313 -21.85 -25.99 49.50
CA LYS A 313 -22.10 -27.36 49.01
C LYS A 313 -22.05 -27.51 47.47
N ILE A 314 -22.14 -26.40 46.73
CA ILE A 314 -22.06 -26.36 45.26
C ILE A 314 -20.60 -26.44 44.81
N CYS A 315 -19.69 -25.79 45.54
CA CYS A 315 -18.26 -25.83 45.29
C CYS A 315 -17.67 -27.20 45.66
N ASP A 316 -18.10 -27.81 46.77
CA ASP A 316 -17.72 -29.19 47.15
C ASP A 316 -18.16 -30.26 46.11
N ARG A 317 -19.26 -30.02 45.38
CA ARG A 317 -19.74 -30.88 44.29
C ARG A 317 -19.05 -30.61 42.94
N LEU A 318 -18.52 -29.41 42.74
CA LEU A 318 -17.63 -29.10 41.60
C LEU A 318 -16.21 -29.63 41.85
N LEU A 319 -15.79 -29.74 43.12
CA LEU A 319 -14.47 -30.20 43.55
C LEU A 319 -14.31 -31.73 43.60
N ASN A 320 -15.39 -32.48 43.78
CA ASN A 320 -15.36 -33.95 43.80
C ASN A 320 -16.21 -34.50 42.65
N TYR A 321 -15.62 -34.86 41.51
CA TYR A 321 -15.96 -36.02 40.65
C TYR A 321 -15.26 -35.90 39.28
N ASP A 322 -14.43 -36.89 38.94
CA ASP A 322 -13.71 -37.10 37.66
C ASP A 322 -14.63 -37.35 36.43
N SER A 323 -15.90 -36.94 36.47
CA SER A 323 -16.88 -37.19 35.41
C SER A 323 -17.95 -36.10 35.34
N PHE A 324 -17.57 -34.86 35.07
CA PHE A 324 -18.54 -33.80 34.82
C PHE A 324 -19.14 -33.93 33.42
N ASN A 325 -20.46 -34.17 33.33
CA ASN A 325 -21.16 -34.30 32.06
C ASN A 325 -21.55 -32.89 31.56
N TYR A 326 -20.86 -32.39 30.52
CA TYR A 326 -20.99 -31.03 29.96
C TYR A 326 -22.41 -30.63 29.49
N LYS A 327 -23.37 -31.57 29.55
CA LYS A 327 -24.76 -31.38 29.14
C LYS A 327 -25.53 -30.32 29.95
N TYR A 328 -25.03 -29.93 31.13
CA TYR A 328 -25.74 -29.06 32.08
C TYR A 328 -25.27 -27.60 32.10
N LEU A 329 -24.35 -27.18 31.21
CA LEU A 329 -23.94 -25.77 31.09
C LEU A 329 -24.97 -24.92 30.32
N PRO A 330 -25.16 -23.62 30.66
CA PRO A 330 -26.00 -22.69 29.89
C PRO A 330 -25.57 -22.62 28.42
N PRO A 331 -26.47 -22.41 27.43
CA PRO A 331 -26.14 -22.51 26.00
C PRO A 331 -24.94 -21.68 25.53
N ILE A 332 -24.67 -20.52 26.15
CA ILE A 332 -23.51 -19.69 25.82
C ILE A 332 -22.20 -20.26 26.39
N LEU A 333 -22.24 -20.78 27.63
CA LEU A 333 -21.10 -21.45 28.26
C LEU A 333 -20.88 -22.84 27.68
N ARG A 334 -21.95 -23.50 27.24
CA ARG A 334 -21.95 -24.74 26.47
C ARG A 334 -21.43 -24.50 25.04
N PHE A 335 -21.76 -23.37 24.43
CA PHE A 335 -21.16 -22.90 23.18
C PHE A 335 -19.66 -22.61 23.32
N TYR A 336 -19.17 -22.17 24.49
CA TYR A 336 -17.74 -22.01 24.76
C TYR A 336 -17.07 -23.29 25.30
N SER A 337 -17.79 -24.21 25.95
CA SER A 337 -17.26 -25.45 26.55
C SER A 337 -17.36 -26.68 25.64
N GLU A 338 -18.32 -26.72 24.72
CA GLU A 338 -18.46 -27.75 23.68
C GLU A 338 -17.74 -27.35 22.38
N GLN A 339 -17.22 -26.11 22.28
CA GLN A 339 -16.25 -25.79 21.25
C GLN A 339 -14.98 -26.59 21.52
N LYS A 340 -14.70 -27.59 20.68
CA LYS A 340 -13.30 -27.92 20.42
C LYS A 340 -12.68 -26.65 19.84
N ASN A 341 -12.04 -25.86 20.70
CA ASN A 341 -11.32 -24.67 20.28
C ASN A 341 -10.39 -25.07 19.15
N LEU A 342 -10.51 -24.36 18.03
CA LEU A 342 -9.67 -24.61 16.86
C LEU A 342 -8.26 -24.15 17.22
N ASP A 343 -7.43 -25.09 17.68
CA ASP A 343 -6.04 -24.83 18.02
C ASP A 343 -5.23 -24.67 16.72
N LEU A 344 -5.11 -23.41 16.28
CA LEU A 344 -4.40 -23.03 15.08
C LEU A 344 -2.95 -23.54 15.10
N LEU A 345 -2.26 -23.41 16.24
CA LEU A 345 -0.87 -23.82 16.36
C LEU A 345 -0.69 -25.34 16.25
N ALA A 346 -1.62 -26.11 16.85
CA ALA A 346 -1.62 -27.56 16.73
C ALA A 346 -1.93 -28.02 15.29
N ILE A 347 -2.89 -27.39 14.62
CA ILE A 347 -3.23 -27.68 13.21
C ILE A 347 -2.03 -27.38 12.30
N GLU A 348 -1.40 -26.23 12.48
CA GLU A 348 -0.22 -25.84 11.72
C GLU A 348 0.95 -26.81 11.92
N ARG A 349 1.19 -27.24 13.17
CA ARG A 349 2.21 -28.26 13.48
C ARG A 349 1.91 -29.58 12.78
N LYS A 350 0.68 -30.07 12.91
CA LYS A 350 0.19 -31.30 12.25
C LYS A 350 0.44 -31.26 10.74
N TRP A 351 0.07 -30.16 10.06
CA TRP A 351 0.21 -30.08 8.60
C TRP A 351 1.64 -29.85 8.14
N ARG A 352 2.46 -29.10 8.88
CA ARG A 352 3.91 -29.01 8.58
C ARG A 352 4.57 -30.38 8.59
N GLU A 353 4.26 -31.22 9.58
CA GLU A 353 4.80 -32.58 9.67
C GLU A 353 4.28 -33.49 8.55
N ARG A 354 2.97 -33.43 8.27
CA ARG A 354 2.37 -34.22 7.18
C ARG A 354 2.89 -33.85 5.80
N TRP A 355 3.04 -32.56 5.48
CA TRP A 355 3.60 -32.14 4.18
C TRP A 355 5.04 -32.63 4.00
N LYS A 356 5.86 -32.68 5.05
CA LYS A 356 7.20 -33.29 5.00
C LYS A 356 7.14 -34.76 4.61
N GLN A 357 6.18 -35.52 5.14
CA GLN A 357 5.97 -36.93 4.78
C GLN A 357 5.46 -37.09 3.33
N LEU A 358 4.58 -36.21 2.87
CA LEU A 358 4.01 -36.25 1.52
C LEU A 358 5.04 -35.97 0.42
N LYS A 359 6.06 -35.14 0.69
CA LYS A 359 7.13 -34.83 -0.28
C LYS A 359 7.93 -36.06 -0.73
N ASN A 360 7.95 -37.13 0.06
CA ASN A 360 8.68 -38.38 -0.24
C ASN A 360 7.95 -39.33 -1.21
N ARG A 361 6.79 -38.96 -1.74
CA ARG A 361 6.03 -39.80 -2.69
C ARG A 361 6.59 -39.68 -4.12
N PRO A 362 6.63 -40.78 -4.91
CA PRO A 362 7.02 -40.71 -6.32
C PRO A 362 6.08 -39.78 -7.10
N LYS A 363 6.63 -38.83 -7.84
CA LYS A 363 5.84 -37.95 -8.72
C LYS A 363 5.54 -38.67 -10.04
N ASN A 364 4.27 -38.82 -10.39
CA ASN A 364 3.89 -39.30 -11.72
C ASN A 364 4.36 -38.31 -12.79
N GLN A 365 5.15 -38.80 -13.76
CA GLN A 365 5.65 -38.03 -14.89
C GLN A 365 4.58 -37.93 -15.98
N GLU A 366 3.61 -37.04 -15.78
CA GLU A 366 2.74 -36.57 -16.85
C GLU A 366 3.32 -35.29 -17.47
N ASN A 367 3.06 -35.08 -18.76
CA ASN A 367 3.53 -33.92 -19.51
C ASN A 367 2.74 -32.66 -19.10
N LYS A 368 3.02 -32.11 -17.91
CA LYS A 368 2.33 -30.98 -17.30
C LYS A 368 2.86 -29.64 -17.86
N GLN A 369 1.98 -28.66 -17.97
CA GLN A 369 2.38 -27.29 -18.33
C GLN A 369 3.23 -26.69 -17.21
N LYS A 370 4.41 -26.14 -17.54
CA LYS A 370 5.30 -25.49 -16.56
C LYS A 370 4.71 -24.20 -16.02
N PHE A 371 5.06 -23.87 -14.77
CA PHE A 371 4.86 -22.53 -14.20
C PHE A 371 6.00 -22.19 -13.23
N TYR A 372 6.83 -21.22 -13.56
CA TYR A 372 7.93 -20.77 -12.73
C TYR A 372 7.54 -19.46 -12.02
N ILE A 373 7.32 -19.53 -10.71
CA ILE A 373 7.15 -18.38 -9.83
C ILE A 373 8.34 -18.20 -8.90
N LEU A 374 8.80 -16.97 -8.74
CA LEU A 374 9.95 -16.67 -7.91
C LEU A 374 9.72 -15.41 -7.09
N ALA A 375 9.94 -15.52 -5.77
CA ALA A 375 10.11 -14.37 -4.90
C ALA A 375 11.59 -13.96 -4.88
N MET A 376 11.87 -12.66 -4.78
CA MET A 376 13.21 -12.17 -4.46
C MET A 376 13.73 -12.87 -3.19
N PHE A 377 14.84 -13.59 -3.31
CA PHE A 377 15.49 -14.26 -2.18
C PHE A 377 16.04 -13.24 -1.16
N PRO A 378 16.10 -13.58 0.14
CA PRO A 378 16.53 -12.63 1.15
C PRO A 378 18.05 -12.60 1.35
N TYR A 379 18.53 -11.50 1.91
CA TYR A 379 19.85 -11.40 2.51
C TYR A 379 19.85 -12.04 3.91
N PRO A 380 20.71 -13.03 4.22
CA PRO A 380 20.80 -13.66 5.54
C PRO A 380 21.61 -12.80 6.53
N SER A 381 21.19 -11.54 6.68
CA SER A 381 21.84 -10.56 7.57
C SER A 381 21.24 -10.55 8.99
N GLY A 382 20.19 -11.31 9.25
CA GLY A 382 19.49 -11.45 10.53
C GLY A 382 18.18 -12.23 10.35
N MET A 383 17.17 -11.96 11.16
CA MET A 383 15.87 -12.65 11.08
C MET A 383 14.92 -12.04 10.03
N LEU A 384 13.88 -12.79 9.67
CA LEU A 384 12.77 -12.28 8.86
C LEU A 384 11.97 -11.21 9.60
N HIS A 385 11.23 -10.43 8.82
CA HIS A 385 10.28 -9.42 9.32
C HIS A 385 9.01 -9.48 8.47
N MET A 386 7.93 -8.80 8.87
CA MET A 386 6.63 -8.86 8.17
C MET A 386 6.69 -8.44 6.68
N GLY A 387 7.62 -7.55 6.30
CA GLY A 387 7.92 -7.29 4.88
C GLY A 387 8.29 -8.56 4.08
N HIS A 388 9.11 -9.46 4.63
CA HIS A 388 9.44 -10.73 4.00
C HIS A 388 8.22 -11.66 3.94
N VAL A 389 7.45 -11.73 5.03
CA VAL A 389 6.21 -12.53 5.08
C VAL A 389 5.25 -12.14 3.97
N ARG A 390 5.12 -10.83 3.67
CA ARG A 390 4.27 -10.34 2.57
C ARG A 390 4.68 -10.94 1.23
N VAL A 391 5.96 -10.84 0.87
CA VAL A 391 6.48 -11.33 -0.42
C VAL A 391 6.27 -12.83 -0.55
N TYR A 392 6.64 -13.59 0.47
CA TYR A 392 6.61 -15.06 0.42
C TYR A 392 5.19 -15.61 0.51
N THR A 393 4.28 -14.94 1.23
CA THR A 393 2.87 -15.32 1.25
C THR A 393 2.22 -15.10 -0.10
N ILE A 394 2.53 -13.99 -0.79
CA ILE A 394 2.04 -13.71 -2.14
C ILE A 394 2.52 -14.79 -3.13
N SER A 395 3.83 -15.08 -3.16
CA SER A 395 4.38 -16.06 -4.10
C SER A 395 3.86 -17.48 -3.83
N ASP A 396 3.76 -17.87 -2.55
CA ASP A 396 3.22 -19.16 -2.13
C ASP A 396 1.74 -19.31 -2.48
N THR A 397 0.94 -18.26 -2.30
CA THR A 397 -0.48 -18.24 -2.66
C THR A 397 -0.68 -18.51 -4.16
N ILE A 398 0.10 -17.85 -5.02
CA ILE A 398 0.04 -18.05 -6.47
C ILE A 398 0.56 -19.46 -6.83
N SER A 399 1.66 -19.90 -6.21
CA SER A 399 2.25 -21.24 -6.40
C SER A 399 1.22 -22.35 -6.15
N ARG A 400 0.56 -22.32 -4.99
CA ARG A 400 -0.45 -23.31 -4.59
C ARG A 400 -1.65 -23.32 -5.52
N PHE A 401 -2.14 -22.15 -5.92
CA PHE A 401 -3.19 -22.03 -6.94
C PHE A 401 -2.80 -22.69 -8.27
N ARG A 402 -1.57 -22.43 -8.75
CA ARG A 402 -1.07 -23.00 -10.01
C ARG A 402 -0.90 -24.52 -9.93
N LYS A 403 -0.54 -25.06 -8.75
CA LYS A 403 -0.54 -26.52 -8.49
C LYS A 403 -1.94 -27.11 -8.60
N MET A 404 -2.95 -26.47 -8.01
CA MET A 404 -4.35 -26.91 -8.12
C MET A 404 -4.94 -26.82 -9.54
N LEU A 405 -4.30 -26.08 -10.43
CA LEU A 405 -4.61 -26.05 -11.87
C LEU A 405 -3.90 -27.15 -12.67
N GLY A 406 -3.04 -27.96 -12.02
CA GLY A 406 -2.31 -29.06 -12.64
C GLY A 406 -0.94 -28.69 -13.23
N HIS A 407 -0.41 -27.49 -12.97
CA HIS A 407 0.90 -27.08 -13.49
C HIS A 407 2.08 -27.81 -12.81
N GLU A 408 3.18 -27.99 -13.55
CA GLU A 408 4.51 -28.28 -12.99
C GLU A 408 5.07 -26.97 -12.44
N VAL A 409 4.85 -26.71 -11.14
CA VAL A 409 5.27 -25.45 -10.50
C VAL A 409 6.71 -25.53 -9.98
N ILE A 410 7.55 -24.59 -10.41
CA ILE A 410 8.85 -24.30 -9.79
C ILE A 410 8.67 -23.08 -8.87
N HIS A 411 8.86 -23.29 -7.57
CA HIS A 411 8.79 -22.25 -6.54
C HIS A 411 9.99 -22.40 -5.60
N PRO A 412 11.18 -21.98 -6.02
CA PRO A 412 12.42 -22.21 -5.29
C PRO A 412 12.68 -21.08 -4.29
N MET A 413 13.61 -21.32 -3.37
CA MET A 413 14.13 -20.31 -2.45
C MET A 413 15.62 -20.56 -2.20
N GLY A 414 16.33 -19.53 -1.76
CA GLY A 414 17.76 -19.57 -1.50
C GLY A 414 18.18 -18.29 -0.78
N TRP A 415 19.46 -17.97 -0.83
CA TRP A 415 20.05 -16.96 0.06
C TRP A 415 21.05 -16.09 -0.69
N ASP A 416 20.81 -14.77 -0.69
CA ASP A 416 21.78 -13.79 -1.19
C ASP A 416 22.82 -13.49 -0.10
N ALA A 417 23.75 -14.42 0.04
CA ALA A 417 24.56 -14.61 1.23
C ALA A 417 25.87 -13.82 1.24
N PHE A 418 26.36 -13.40 0.07
CA PHE A 418 27.54 -12.53 -0.03
C PHE A 418 27.21 -11.06 0.20
N GLY A 419 28.28 -10.25 0.25
CA GLY A 419 28.21 -8.81 0.28
C GLY A 419 28.24 -8.21 1.69
N LEU A 420 28.29 -6.89 1.67
CA LEU A 420 28.43 -6.06 2.85
C LEU A 420 27.42 -6.37 3.99
N PRO A 421 26.11 -6.68 3.75
CA PRO A 421 25.15 -6.82 4.86
C PRO A 421 25.52 -7.90 5.86
N ALA A 422 25.94 -9.06 5.36
CA ALA A 422 26.35 -10.19 6.20
C ALA A 422 27.69 -9.91 6.89
N GLU A 423 28.66 -9.33 6.16
CA GLU A 423 29.99 -9.03 6.69
C GLU A 423 29.97 -8.01 7.83
N ASN A 424 29.26 -6.88 7.65
CA ASN A 424 29.17 -5.85 8.70
C ASN A 424 28.49 -6.40 9.96
N ALA A 425 27.37 -7.11 9.79
CA ALA A 425 26.65 -7.69 10.91
C ALA A 425 27.51 -8.72 11.67
N ALA A 426 28.30 -9.53 10.95
CA ALA A 426 29.23 -10.47 11.55
C ALA A 426 30.34 -9.75 12.34
N ILE A 427 30.94 -8.69 11.77
CA ILE A 427 31.96 -7.86 12.45
C ILE A 427 31.40 -7.21 13.72
N GLU A 428 30.19 -6.64 13.66
CA GLU A 428 29.52 -6.01 14.82
C GLU A 428 29.31 -6.99 15.99
N HIS A 429 29.08 -8.28 15.69
CA HIS A 429 28.88 -9.33 16.70
C HIS A 429 30.16 -10.09 17.06
N GLY A 430 31.30 -9.76 16.45
CA GLY A 430 32.57 -10.46 16.66
C GLY A 430 32.55 -11.93 16.18
N ILE A 431 31.73 -12.25 15.17
CA ILE A 431 31.57 -13.59 14.60
C ILE A 431 32.12 -13.60 13.17
N HIS A 432 32.64 -14.73 12.69
CA HIS A 432 33.08 -14.85 11.31
C HIS A 432 31.87 -14.82 10.32
N PRO A 433 31.95 -14.11 9.17
CA PRO A 433 30.83 -13.97 8.23
C PRO A 433 30.24 -15.29 7.71
N VAL A 434 31.04 -16.35 7.59
CA VAL A 434 30.56 -17.70 7.25
C VAL A 434 29.57 -18.18 8.31
N ASP A 435 29.98 -18.16 9.58
CA ASP A 435 29.20 -18.72 10.68
C ASP A 435 27.92 -17.91 10.90
N TRP A 436 28.03 -16.58 10.86
CA TRP A 436 26.88 -15.66 10.93
C TRP A 436 25.86 -15.91 9.82
N THR A 437 26.34 -16.04 8.58
CA THR A 437 25.51 -16.34 7.42
C THR A 437 24.80 -17.68 7.58
N VAL A 438 25.52 -18.74 7.94
CA VAL A 438 24.97 -20.10 8.10
C VAL A 438 23.93 -20.13 9.24
N SER A 439 24.18 -19.45 10.37
CA SER A 439 23.21 -19.38 11.46
C SER A 439 21.94 -18.65 11.06
N ASN A 440 22.05 -17.54 10.31
CA ASN A 440 20.89 -16.78 9.85
C ASN A 440 20.08 -17.55 8.80
N ILE A 441 20.74 -18.21 7.85
CA ILE A 441 20.08 -19.10 6.88
C ILE A 441 19.23 -20.14 7.61
N LYS A 442 19.80 -20.82 8.61
CA LYS A 442 19.09 -21.81 9.41
C LYS A 442 17.87 -21.21 10.10
N ALA A 443 18.03 -20.05 10.76
CA ALA A 443 16.95 -19.39 11.47
C ALA A 443 15.82 -18.92 10.55
N MET A 444 16.16 -18.23 9.46
CA MET A 444 15.19 -17.74 8.48
C MET A 444 14.45 -18.90 7.80
N LYS A 445 15.14 -20.02 7.51
CA LYS A 445 14.50 -21.22 6.97
C LYS A 445 13.47 -21.79 7.94
N MET A 446 13.77 -21.85 9.23
CA MET A 446 12.79 -22.25 10.27
C MET A 446 11.60 -21.28 10.33
N GLN A 447 11.84 -19.97 10.24
CA GLN A 447 10.76 -18.98 10.20
C GLN A 447 9.88 -19.15 8.94
N MET A 448 10.46 -19.42 7.76
CA MET A 448 9.72 -19.71 6.53
C MET A 448 8.85 -20.96 6.64
N GLU A 449 9.33 -22.01 7.34
CA GLU A 449 8.52 -23.18 7.67
C GLU A 449 7.34 -22.81 8.58
N LYS A 450 7.56 -21.97 9.60
CA LYS A 450 6.49 -21.48 10.50
C LYS A 450 5.44 -20.63 9.75
N ILE A 451 5.84 -19.87 8.73
CA ILE A 451 4.95 -19.10 7.83
C ILE A 451 4.20 -20.02 6.83
N LEU A 452 4.44 -21.34 6.86
CA LEU A 452 3.77 -22.36 6.02
C LEU A 452 4.05 -22.22 4.52
N THR A 453 5.18 -21.64 4.15
CA THR A 453 5.60 -21.55 2.73
C THR A 453 5.98 -22.93 2.18
N ASP A 454 5.58 -23.21 0.93
CA ASP A 454 5.95 -24.45 0.24
C ASP A 454 6.96 -24.16 -0.89
N PHE A 455 8.21 -23.96 -0.46
CA PHE A 455 9.35 -23.86 -1.35
C PHE A 455 9.92 -25.22 -1.76
N ASP A 456 10.49 -25.27 -2.95
CA ASP A 456 11.27 -26.39 -3.49
C ASP A 456 12.70 -26.36 -2.90
N TRP A 457 12.84 -26.86 -1.68
CA TRP A 457 14.13 -26.89 -0.97
C TRP A 457 15.17 -27.82 -1.60
N ASP A 458 14.79 -28.72 -2.51
CA ASP A 458 15.74 -29.49 -3.33
C ASP A 458 16.50 -28.59 -4.32
N ARG A 459 16.01 -27.36 -4.50
CA ARG A 459 16.65 -26.31 -5.30
C ARG A 459 17.24 -25.18 -4.46
N GLU A 460 17.48 -25.41 -3.17
CA GLU A 460 18.12 -24.42 -2.32
C GLU A 460 19.51 -24.02 -2.84
N LEU A 461 19.78 -22.71 -2.83
CA LEU A 461 21.07 -22.14 -3.22
C LEU A 461 21.52 -21.13 -2.16
N SER A 462 22.83 -21.02 -1.95
CA SER A 462 23.44 -19.93 -1.19
C SER A 462 24.56 -19.33 -2.03
N THR A 463 24.50 -18.02 -2.29
CA THR A 463 25.46 -17.38 -3.21
C THR A 463 26.89 -17.41 -2.68
N CYS A 464 27.08 -17.55 -1.36
CA CYS A 464 28.39 -17.64 -0.73
C CYS A 464 29.04 -19.04 -0.80
N ASN A 465 28.31 -20.06 -1.28
CA ASN A 465 28.87 -21.41 -1.40
C ASN A 465 29.73 -21.54 -2.67
N SER A 466 30.83 -22.28 -2.56
CA SER A 466 31.79 -22.44 -3.65
C SER A 466 31.23 -23.12 -4.89
N ASP A 467 30.23 -23.98 -4.74
CA ASP A 467 29.50 -24.62 -5.83
C ASP A 467 28.57 -23.66 -6.59
N TYR A 468 28.21 -22.51 -5.99
CA TYR A 468 27.52 -21.41 -6.65
C TYR A 468 28.51 -20.43 -7.28
N TYR A 469 29.38 -19.78 -6.48
CA TYR A 469 30.19 -18.67 -6.99
C TYR A 469 31.31 -19.09 -7.95
N LYS A 470 31.65 -20.39 -8.02
CA LYS A 470 32.43 -20.95 -9.14
C LYS A 470 31.82 -20.53 -10.48
N TRP A 471 30.50 -20.55 -10.59
CA TRP A 471 29.79 -20.19 -11.79
C TRP A 471 29.69 -18.68 -11.98
N THR A 472 29.60 -17.90 -10.90
CA THR A 472 29.77 -16.44 -10.98
C THR A 472 31.14 -16.09 -11.59
N GLN A 473 32.21 -16.74 -11.12
CA GLN A 473 33.57 -16.58 -11.67
C GLN A 473 33.65 -17.02 -13.14
N TYR A 474 33.06 -18.16 -13.48
CA TYR A 474 32.98 -18.62 -14.87
C TYR A 474 32.26 -17.61 -15.78
N LEU A 475 31.14 -17.04 -15.33
CA LEU A 475 30.38 -16.04 -16.08
C LEU A 475 31.16 -14.73 -16.23
N PHE A 476 31.90 -14.31 -15.20
CA PHE A 476 32.86 -13.21 -15.30
C PHE A 476 33.89 -13.47 -16.42
N LEU A 477 34.48 -14.68 -16.46
CA LEU A 477 35.44 -15.04 -17.52
C LEU A 477 34.80 -15.04 -18.91
N LYS A 478 33.52 -15.43 -19.05
CA LYS A 478 32.81 -15.31 -20.33
C LYS A 478 32.58 -13.85 -20.73
N LEU A 479 32.22 -12.98 -19.80
CA LEU A 479 32.11 -11.53 -20.05
C LEU A 479 33.47 -10.95 -20.47
N TYR A 480 34.55 -11.30 -19.78
CA TYR A 480 35.91 -10.88 -20.10
C TYR A 480 36.34 -11.31 -21.51
N LYS A 481 36.14 -12.60 -21.85
CA LYS A 481 36.45 -13.13 -23.19
C LYS A 481 35.66 -12.49 -24.32
N ASN A 482 34.49 -11.92 -24.02
CA ASN A 482 33.66 -11.20 -24.99
C ASN A 482 33.87 -9.66 -24.94
N GLY A 483 34.91 -9.18 -24.26
CA GLY A 483 35.22 -7.74 -24.16
C GLY A 483 34.23 -6.94 -23.30
N LEU A 484 33.38 -7.61 -22.52
CA LEU A 484 32.36 -7.00 -21.68
C LEU A 484 32.79 -6.84 -20.22
N ALA A 485 33.82 -7.54 -19.76
CA ALA A 485 34.47 -7.25 -18.48
C ALA A 485 35.85 -6.65 -18.73
N TYR A 486 36.13 -5.50 -18.14
CA TYR A 486 37.39 -4.79 -18.36
C TYR A 486 37.81 -3.97 -17.13
N GLN A 487 39.09 -3.60 -17.06
CA GLN A 487 39.64 -2.82 -15.96
C GLN A 487 40.01 -1.40 -16.45
N LYS A 488 39.62 -0.37 -15.69
CA LYS A 488 40.05 1.03 -15.94
C LYS A 488 40.31 1.78 -14.64
N GLU A 489 41.08 2.86 -14.71
CA GLU A 489 41.10 3.85 -13.63
C GLU A 489 39.79 4.63 -13.64
N ALA A 490 39.19 4.78 -12.46
CA ALA A 490 37.99 5.58 -12.28
C ALA A 490 38.07 6.35 -10.96
N VAL A 491 37.43 7.52 -10.95
CA VAL A 491 37.09 8.19 -9.70
C VAL A 491 35.85 7.49 -9.16
N VAL A 492 35.95 6.98 -7.93
CA VAL A 492 34.96 6.10 -7.33
C VAL A 492 34.47 6.67 -6.01
N ASN A 493 33.21 6.39 -5.73
CA ASN A 493 32.58 6.67 -4.44
C ASN A 493 33.21 5.75 -3.39
N TRP A 494 33.82 6.32 -2.37
CA TRP A 494 34.48 5.61 -1.29
C TRP A 494 33.75 5.86 0.02
N ASP A 495 33.31 4.81 0.70
CA ASP A 495 32.79 4.93 2.06
C ASP A 495 33.96 4.97 3.06
N PRO A 496 34.18 6.07 3.80
CA PRO A 496 35.28 6.13 4.76
C PRO A 496 35.03 5.33 6.04
N ILE A 497 33.78 4.94 6.34
CA ILE A 497 33.45 4.07 7.47
C ILE A 497 33.59 2.60 7.05
N ASP A 498 32.90 2.21 5.97
CA ASP A 498 32.94 0.84 5.46
C ASP A 498 34.25 0.51 4.71
N GLN A 499 35.11 1.50 4.46
CA GLN A 499 36.40 1.40 3.78
C GLN A 499 36.31 0.59 2.46
N THR A 500 35.32 0.92 1.63
CA THR A 500 35.05 0.23 0.36
C THR A 500 34.54 1.19 -0.71
N VAL A 501 34.73 0.80 -1.96
CA VAL A 501 34.04 1.43 -3.08
C VAL A 501 32.54 1.10 -3.03
N LEU A 502 31.73 2.12 -3.33
CA LEU A 502 30.30 2.06 -3.56
C LEU A 502 30.00 2.30 -5.05
N ALA A 503 29.01 1.61 -5.59
CA ALA A 503 28.42 1.98 -6.87
C ALA A 503 27.69 3.33 -6.77
N ASN A 504 27.41 4.00 -7.89
CA ASN A 504 26.63 5.24 -7.88
C ASN A 504 25.24 5.04 -7.27
N GLU A 505 24.68 3.86 -7.49
CA GLU A 505 23.40 3.39 -6.99
C GLU A 505 23.37 3.16 -5.47
N GLN A 506 24.53 3.11 -4.82
CA GLN A 506 24.71 2.89 -3.38
C GLN A 506 24.97 4.20 -2.62
N VAL A 507 24.86 5.35 -3.29
CA VAL A 507 25.01 6.69 -2.68
C VAL A 507 23.67 7.40 -2.76
N ASP A 508 23.17 7.90 -1.63
CA ASP A 508 21.87 8.54 -1.57
C ASP A 508 21.86 9.98 -2.10
N GLY A 509 20.67 10.60 -2.11
CA GLY A 509 20.44 11.98 -2.55
C GLY A 509 21.27 13.05 -1.83
N GLU A 510 21.72 12.78 -0.60
CA GLU A 510 22.53 13.68 0.22
C GLU A 510 24.03 13.40 0.11
N GLY A 511 24.37 12.28 -0.52
CA GLY A 511 25.76 11.88 -0.72
C GLY A 511 26.33 11.05 0.38
N ARG A 512 25.44 10.39 1.10
CA ARG A 512 25.82 9.48 2.13
C ARG A 512 25.75 8.08 1.56
N SER A 513 26.61 7.23 2.09
CA SER A 513 26.47 5.80 1.91
C SER A 513 25.07 5.41 2.34
N TRP A 514 24.34 4.70 1.47
CA TRP A 514 22.98 4.22 1.73
C TRP A 514 22.83 3.41 3.04
N ARG A 515 23.97 3.00 3.61
CA ARG A 515 24.04 2.16 4.79
C ARG A 515 24.75 2.82 5.95
N SER A 516 26.03 3.15 5.83
CA SER A 516 26.80 3.67 6.95
C SER A 516 26.35 5.09 7.34
N GLY A 517 25.63 5.78 6.45
CA GLY A 517 25.29 7.19 6.61
C GLY A 517 26.49 8.13 6.52
N ALA A 518 27.71 7.58 6.31
CA ALA A 518 28.93 8.34 6.15
C ALA A 518 28.86 9.17 4.88
N LYS A 519 29.42 10.39 4.95
CA LYS A 519 29.64 11.19 3.76
C LYS A 519 30.68 10.48 2.89
N VAL A 520 30.29 10.11 1.69
CA VAL A 520 31.17 9.39 0.74
C VAL A 520 32.34 10.30 0.36
N GLU A 521 33.51 9.74 0.06
CA GLU A 521 34.70 10.44 -0.46
C GLU A 521 34.92 10.04 -1.92
N LEU A 522 35.64 10.85 -2.70
CA LEU A 522 36.07 10.46 -4.05
C LEU A 522 37.51 9.97 -4.02
N ARG A 523 37.76 8.75 -4.51
CA ARG A 523 39.11 8.20 -4.66
C ARG A 523 39.37 7.76 -6.10
N LYS A 524 40.61 7.87 -6.57
CA LYS A 524 40.99 7.35 -7.89
C LYS A 524 41.56 5.95 -7.72
N LEU A 525 40.87 4.93 -8.23
CA LEU A 525 41.25 3.52 -8.12
C LEU A 525 41.14 2.82 -9.47
N LYS A 526 41.97 1.80 -9.68
CA LYS A 526 41.87 0.90 -10.84
C LYS A 526 40.88 -0.21 -10.49
N GLN A 527 39.77 -0.32 -11.23
CA GLN A 527 38.61 -1.15 -10.85
C GLN A 527 38.07 -1.93 -12.06
N TRP A 528 37.32 -3.00 -11.79
CA TRP A 528 36.63 -3.82 -12.79
C TRP A 528 35.22 -3.30 -13.09
N PHE A 529 34.88 -3.31 -14.39
CA PHE A 529 33.61 -2.86 -14.91
C PHE A 529 33.00 -3.90 -15.85
N PHE A 530 31.67 -4.01 -15.81
CA PHE A 530 30.90 -4.61 -16.90
C PHE A 530 30.38 -3.55 -17.87
N LYS A 531 30.62 -3.76 -19.16
CA LYS A 531 30.24 -2.89 -20.26
C LYS A 531 28.75 -2.99 -20.61
N ILE A 532 27.90 -2.76 -19.62
CA ILE A 532 26.43 -2.81 -19.76
C ILE A 532 25.93 -1.75 -20.76
N THR A 533 26.70 -0.69 -21.00
CA THR A 533 26.37 0.34 -22.01
C THR A 533 26.29 -0.20 -23.43
N ASP A 534 27.01 -1.28 -23.77
CA ASP A 534 26.86 -1.99 -25.06
C ASP A 534 25.48 -2.65 -25.21
N PHE A 535 24.73 -2.78 -24.12
CA PHE A 535 23.34 -3.27 -24.09
C PHE A 535 22.32 -2.16 -23.79
N ALA A 536 22.71 -0.88 -23.76
CA ALA A 536 21.80 0.22 -23.41
C ALA A 536 20.57 0.29 -24.34
N GLU A 537 20.76 0.19 -25.65
CA GLU A 537 19.67 0.22 -26.63
C GLU A 537 18.72 -0.98 -26.51
N PRO A 538 19.18 -2.26 -26.49
CA PRO A 538 18.27 -3.39 -26.31
C PRO A 538 17.60 -3.37 -24.92
N LEU A 539 18.29 -2.93 -23.86
CA LEU A 539 17.69 -2.77 -22.54
C LEU A 539 16.59 -1.69 -22.53
N LEU A 540 16.73 -0.63 -23.32
CA LEU A 540 15.72 0.43 -23.42
C LEU A 540 14.52 0.00 -24.26
N LYS A 541 14.78 -0.45 -25.49
CA LYS A 541 13.75 -0.82 -26.47
C LYS A 541 12.88 -1.96 -25.98
N ASP A 542 13.47 -2.94 -25.29
CA ASP A 542 12.74 -4.13 -24.87
C ASP A 542 11.84 -3.90 -23.66
N LEU A 543 11.90 -2.73 -23.00
CA LEU A 543 10.89 -2.34 -22.01
C LEU A 543 9.48 -2.28 -22.62
N ASP A 544 9.37 -1.98 -23.92
CA ASP A 544 8.09 -1.94 -24.64
C ASP A 544 7.51 -3.35 -24.87
N LYS A 545 8.32 -4.40 -24.71
CA LYS A 545 7.89 -5.80 -24.78
C LYS A 545 7.33 -6.29 -23.44
N LEU A 546 7.63 -5.59 -22.34
CA LEU A 546 7.28 -5.98 -20.97
C LEU A 546 5.89 -5.45 -20.59
N ASN A 547 4.86 -6.00 -21.22
CA ASN A 547 3.46 -5.57 -21.03
C ASN A 547 2.94 -5.84 -19.61
N GLU A 548 3.42 -6.91 -18.98
CA GLU A 548 3.01 -7.33 -17.63
C GLU A 548 3.93 -6.74 -16.53
N TRP A 549 4.70 -5.69 -16.85
CA TRP A 549 5.50 -4.93 -15.88
C TRP A 549 4.85 -3.59 -15.52
N PRO A 550 4.92 -3.15 -14.24
CA PRO A 550 4.40 -1.85 -13.83
C PRO A 550 5.06 -0.69 -14.57
N ASP A 551 4.25 0.25 -15.07
CA ASP A 551 4.74 1.43 -15.83
C ASP A 551 5.72 2.28 -15.03
N ARG A 552 5.52 2.38 -13.70
CA ARG A 552 6.46 3.06 -12.81
C ARG A 552 7.88 2.49 -12.90
N VAL A 553 8.02 1.16 -12.90
CA VAL A 553 9.33 0.48 -12.99
C VAL A 553 9.94 0.72 -14.37
N LYS A 554 9.15 0.57 -15.44
CA LYS A 554 9.62 0.85 -16.82
C LYS A 554 10.09 2.28 -16.95
N GLN A 555 9.36 3.26 -16.40
CA GLN A 555 9.73 4.67 -16.46
C GLN A 555 11.00 4.97 -15.66
N MET A 556 11.17 4.36 -14.48
CA MET A 556 12.41 4.45 -13.72
C MET A 556 13.61 3.92 -14.53
N GLN A 557 13.47 2.79 -15.22
CA GLN A 557 14.54 2.27 -16.08
C GLN A 557 14.77 3.13 -17.34
N ARG A 558 13.73 3.63 -18.01
CA ARG A 558 13.89 4.56 -19.15
C ARG A 558 14.66 5.82 -18.75
N TYR A 559 14.30 6.41 -17.60
CA TYR A 559 14.97 7.58 -17.06
C TYR A 559 16.42 7.28 -16.67
N TRP A 560 16.67 6.11 -16.06
CA TRP A 560 18.01 5.69 -15.67
C TRP A 560 18.93 5.43 -16.85
N ILE A 561 18.43 4.72 -17.87
CA ILE A 561 19.17 4.46 -19.11
C ILE A 561 19.41 5.77 -19.86
N GLY A 562 18.37 6.62 -19.92
CA GLY A 562 18.44 8.01 -20.35
C GLY A 562 19.09 8.19 -21.73
N LYS A 563 18.47 7.62 -22.77
CA LYS A 563 18.88 7.85 -24.16
C LYS A 563 18.62 9.30 -24.55
N SER A 564 19.64 9.95 -25.10
CA SER A 564 19.57 11.29 -25.66
C SER A 564 20.14 11.26 -27.07
N GLU A 565 19.29 11.60 -28.05
CA GLU A 565 19.69 11.73 -29.45
C GLU A 565 20.01 13.20 -29.73
N GLY A 566 21.07 13.43 -30.50
CA GLY A 566 21.58 14.78 -30.75
C GLY A 566 22.73 14.78 -31.72
N ALA A 567 23.64 15.72 -31.55
CA ALA A 567 24.84 15.84 -32.36
C ALA A 567 26.06 16.24 -31.56
N GLU A 568 27.22 15.80 -32.04
CA GLU A 568 28.52 16.29 -31.62
C GLU A 568 29.00 17.37 -32.58
N PHE A 569 29.54 18.46 -32.05
CA PHE A 569 30.18 19.53 -32.82
C PHE A 569 31.61 19.76 -32.34
N ASP A 570 32.52 19.98 -33.27
CA ASP A 570 33.93 20.21 -33.02
C ASP A 570 34.24 21.72 -33.03
N PHE A 571 34.56 22.28 -31.86
CA PHE A 571 34.99 23.68 -31.71
C PHE A 571 36.52 23.75 -31.69
N ILE A 572 37.09 24.64 -32.50
CA ILE A 572 38.54 24.71 -32.71
C ILE A 572 39.16 25.70 -31.71
N VAL A 573 40.20 25.28 -30.99
CA VAL A 573 40.97 26.13 -30.08
C VAL A 573 42.41 26.20 -30.58
N ASN A 574 42.83 27.37 -31.02
CA ASN A 574 44.20 27.60 -31.47
C ASN A 574 45.02 28.19 -30.33
N LEU A 575 46.05 27.46 -29.89
CA LEU A 575 46.96 27.88 -28.82
C LEU A 575 48.35 28.15 -29.39
N ASN A 576 48.90 29.34 -29.07
CA ASN A 576 50.25 29.73 -29.44
C ASN A 576 51.18 29.66 -28.22
N ARG A 577 52.12 28.70 -28.20
CA ARG A 577 53.17 28.64 -27.15
C ARG A 577 54.52 28.18 -27.72
N LYS A 578 55.59 28.86 -27.31
CA LYS A 578 57.00 28.51 -27.58
C LYS A 578 57.28 28.05 -29.03
N TYR A 579 56.82 28.82 -30.02
CA TYR A 579 57.05 28.56 -31.45
C TYR A 579 56.44 27.25 -31.99
N ARG A 580 55.39 26.69 -31.34
CA ARG A 580 54.55 25.63 -31.91
C ARG A 580 53.08 26.03 -31.85
N GLU A 581 52.45 26.13 -33.01
CA GLU A 581 50.99 26.20 -33.15
C GLU A 581 50.42 24.82 -32.79
N THR A 582 49.55 24.77 -31.78
CA THR A 582 48.82 23.55 -31.41
C THR A 582 47.33 23.82 -31.50
N THR A 583 46.66 23.09 -32.38
CA THR A 583 45.20 23.14 -32.52
C THR A 583 44.57 22.04 -31.68
N PHE A 584 43.67 22.43 -30.77
CA PHE A 584 42.84 21.52 -29.98
C PHE A 584 41.40 21.53 -30.50
N LEU A 585 40.73 20.39 -30.45
CA LEU A 585 39.30 20.26 -30.73
C LEU A 585 38.55 20.02 -29.43
N ILE A 586 37.64 20.93 -29.09
CA ILE A 586 36.64 20.70 -28.03
C ILE A 586 35.40 20.12 -28.70
N LYS A 587 35.15 18.83 -28.47
CA LYS A 587 33.91 18.20 -28.90
C LYS A 587 32.81 18.52 -27.90
N VAL A 588 31.64 18.93 -28.36
CA VAL A 588 30.47 19.17 -27.49
C VAL A 588 29.29 18.36 -27.99
N PHE A 589 28.58 17.70 -27.08
CA PHE A 589 27.31 17.06 -27.39
C PHE A 589 26.14 17.99 -27.06
N THR A 590 25.12 18.01 -27.93
CA THR A 590 23.86 18.70 -27.68
C THR A 590 22.67 17.90 -28.23
N SER A 591 21.58 17.84 -27.47
CA SER A 591 20.28 17.37 -27.96
C SER A 591 19.47 18.45 -28.67
N ARG A 592 20.02 19.68 -28.76
CA ARG A 592 19.44 20.84 -29.45
C ARG A 592 20.36 21.40 -30.55
N PRO A 593 20.70 20.63 -31.60
CA PRO A 593 21.48 21.15 -32.73
C PRO A 593 20.85 22.38 -33.39
N ASP A 594 19.52 22.51 -33.35
CA ASP A 594 18.76 23.67 -33.85
C ASP A 594 19.18 24.99 -33.21
N THR A 595 19.74 24.96 -32.00
CA THR A 595 20.09 26.16 -31.24
C THR A 595 21.56 26.54 -31.32
N ILE A 596 22.37 25.85 -32.15
CA ILE A 596 23.83 26.07 -32.23
C ILE A 596 24.23 27.53 -32.53
N PHE A 597 23.45 28.25 -33.34
CA PHE A 597 23.71 29.66 -33.64
C PHE A 597 23.57 30.61 -32.42
N GLY A 598 22.93 30.13 -31.35
CA GLY A 598 22.74 30.84 -30.09
C GLY A 598 23.86 30.63 -29.08
N VAL A 599 24.91 29.87 -29.41
CA VAL A 599 26.02 29.59 -28.50
C VAL A 599 26.73 30.89 -28.09
N ARG A 600 27.01 31.02 -26.79
CA ARG A 600 27.68 32.20 -26.19
C ARG A 600 28.92 31.88 -25.38
N TYR A 601 29.07 30.65 -24.95
CA TYR A 601 30.26 30.16 -24.27
C TYR A 601 30.36 28.65 -24.44
N LEU A 602 31.56 28.12 -24.22
CA LEU A 602 31.74 26.68 -23.97
C LEU A 602 32.02 26.48 -22.48
N ALA A 603 31.45 25.43 -21.91
CA ALA A 603 31.76 25.01 -20.55
C ALA A 603 32.45 23.64 -20.57
N ILE A 604 33.60 23.55 -19.92
CA ILE A 604 34.39 22.33 -19.78
C ILE A 604 34.45 21.89 -18.31
N SER A 605 34.66 20.59 -18.10
CA SER A 605 34.88 19.98 -16.78
C SER A 605 36.20 20.42 -16.15
N THR A 606 36.31 20.26 -14.82
CA THR A 606 37.50 20.68 -14.03
C THR A 606 38.76 19.85 -14.29
N ASP A 607 38.61 18.69 -14.90
CA ASP A 607 39.64 17.72 -15.27
C ASP A 607 39.79 17.57 -16.80
N HIS A 608 39.16 18.46 -17.58
CA HIS A 608 39.31 18.51 -19.03
C HIS A 608 40.79 18.77 -19.41
N ALA A 609 41.27 18.22 -20.53
CA ALA A 609 42.68 18.29 -20.94
C ALA A 609 43.25 19.73 -21.08
N LEU A 610 42.38 20.71 -21.35
CA LEU A 610 42.74 22.14 -21.42
C LEU A 610 42.94 22.78 -20.03
N VAL A 611 42.49 22.13 -18.96
CA VAL A 611 42.70 22.57 -17.57
C VAL A 611 44.05 22.06 -17.08
N SER A 612 45.11 22.66 -17.61
CA SER A 612 46.48 22.34 -17.23
C SER A 612 47.28 23.60 -16.93
N LYS A 613 48.37 23.45 -16.16
CA LYS A 613 49.36 24.52 -15.94
C LYS A 613 50.01 24.98 -17.24
N ASP A 614 49.94 24.16 -18.28
CA ASP A 614 50.53 24.44 -19.58
C ASP A 614 49.65 25.34 -20.47
N PHE A 615 48.36 25.45 -20.17
CA PHE A 615 47.42 26.23 -20.99
C PHE A 615 46.78 27.39 -20.23
N LEU A 616 46.59 27.28 -18.92
CA LEU A 616 45.96 28.31 -18.11
C LEU A 616 46.98 29.20 -17.41
N GLN A 617 46.64 30.48 -17.24
CA GLN A 617 47.40 31.38 -16.36
C GLN A 617 47.41 30.85 -14.94
N SER A 618 48.49 31.08 -14.19
CA SER A 618 48.71 30.50 -12.86
C SER A 618 47.60 30.85 -11.85
N ASP A 619 47.08 32.07 -11.90
CA ASP A 619 46.00 32.51 -11.00
C ASP A 619 44.67 31.83 -11.39
N VAL A 620 44.36 31.74 -12.68
CA VAL A 620 43.19 31.03 -13.22
C VAL A 620 43.26 29.54 -12.86
N TYR A 621 44.40 28.90 -13.10
CA TYR A 621 44.61 27.50 -12.76
C TYR A 621 44.42 27.23 -11.26
N SER A 622 44.94 28.13 -10.39
CA SER A 622 44.75 28.01 -8.95
C SER A 622 43.28 28.13 -8.53
N LYS A 623 42.51 29.04 -9.15
CA LYS A 623 41.06 29.17 -8.94
C LYS A 623 40.33 27.90 -9.39
N VAL A 624 40.73 27.31 -10.52
CA VAL A 624 40.13 26.07 -11.02
C VAL A 624 40.42 24.89 -10.10
N LEU A 625 41.65 24.76 -9.58
CA LEU A 625 41.97 23.74 -8.57
C LEU A 625 41.12 23.91 -7.31
N LYS A 626 40.91 25.15 -6.86
CA LYS A 626 40.03 25.44 -5.71
C LYS A 626 38.58 25.06 -6.02
N LEU A 627 38.07 25.39 -7.20
CA LEU A 627 36.73 24.98 -7.64
C LEU A 627 36.61 23.46 -7.76
N ALA A 628 37.63 22.78 -8.28
CA ALA A 628 37.66 21.32 -8.36
C ALA A 628 37.61 20.69 -6.97
N GLU A 629 38.32 21.25 -6.00
CA GLU A 629 38.29 20.80 -4.60
C GLU A 629 36.93 21.07 -3.93
N GLU A 630 36.35 22.27 -4.14
CA GLU A 630 34.97 22.58 -3.73
C GLU A 630 33.98 21.57 -4.33
N MET A 631 34.11 21.26 -5.63
CA MET A 631 33.23 20.34 -6.35
C MET A 631 33.35 18.90 -5.87
N LYS A 632 34.54 18.43 -5.50
CA LYS A 632 34.69 17.10 -4.89
C LYS A 632 33.82 16.97 -3.64
N GLN A 633 33.63 18.04 -2.87
CA GLN A 633 32.76 18.05 -1.69
C GLN A 633 31.26 17.99 -2.02
N TYR A 634 30.86 18.36 -3.25
CA TYR A 634 29.47 18.39 -3.75
C TYR A 634 29.08 17.14 -4.56
N LEU A 635 30.00 16.60 -5.37
CA LEU A 635 29.78 15.40 -6.20
C LEU A 635 29.46 14.14 -5.39
N ILE A 636 29.81 14.18 -4.10
CA ILE A 636 29.47 13.17 -3.13
C ILE A 636 27.95 13.01 -3.01
N GLY A 637 27.14 14.06 -3.23
CA GLY A 637 25.67 14.04 -3.20
C GLY A 637 24.99 13.76 -4.53
N ALA A 638 24.08 12.79 -4.59
CA ALA A 638 23.16 12.60 -5.72
C ALA A 638 22.09 13.72 -5.85
N ASN A 639 22.38 14.90 -5.32
CA ASN A 639 21.58 16.11 -5.47
C ASN A 639 22.09 16.90 -6.68
N GLU A 640 21.66 16.52 -7.88
CA GLU A 640 21.80 17.38 -9.07
C GLU A 640 21.12 18.75 -8.88
N LYS A 641 20.25 18.90 -7.87
CA LYS A 641 19.43 20.08 -7.61
C LYS A 641 20.16 21.27 -6.96
N LYS A 642 21.42 21.11 -6.52
CA LYS A 642 22.27 22.23 -6.06
C LYS A 642 23.58 22.31 -6.85
N LYS A 643 23.52 22.20 -8.18
CA LYS A 643 24.68 22.54 -9.02
C LYS A 643 24.93 24.04 -8.94
N SER A 644 26.11 24.44 -8.46
CA SER A 644 26.51 25.83 -8.34
C SER A 644 26.55 26.49 -9.73
N THR A 645 26.08 27.73 -9.86
CA THR A 645 26.25 28.51 -11.09
C THR A 645 27.66 29.12 -11.21
N LYS A 646 28.58 28.80 -10.30
CA LYS A 646 29.97 29.26 -10.36
C LYS A 646 30.67 28.72 -11.61
N GLY A 647 31.25 29.64 -12.38
CA GLY A 647 32.15 29.38 -13.50
C GLY A 647 33.45 30.16 -13.35
N ILE A 648 34.52 29.63 -13.93
CA ILE A 648 35.81 30.33 -14.03
C ILE A 648 36.12 30.54 -15.51
N ASN A 649 36.25 31.80 -15.92
CA ASN A 649 36.72 32.13 -17.26
C ASN A 649 38.18 31.67 -17.41
N THR A 650 38.45 30.85 -18.41
CA THR A 650 39.79 30.30 -18.66
C THR A 650 40.74 31.30 -19.32
N GLY A 651 40.21 32.35 -19.93
CA GLY A 651 40.95 33.24 -20.85
C GLY A 651 41.22 32.61 -22.22
N LEU A 652 40.78 31.36 -22.44
CA LEU A 652 40.85 30.68 -23.73
C LEU A 652 39.58 30.89 -24.54
N TYR A 653 39.72 30.82 -25.86
CA TYR A 653 38.62 30.99 -26.80
C TYR A 653 38.60 29.86 -27.83
N ALA A 654 37.40 29.46 -28.22
CA ALA A 654 37.17 28.54 -29.32
C ALA A 654 36.52 29.25 -30.50
N THR A 655 36.78 28.77 -31.71
CA THR A 655 36.11 29.20 -32.93
C THR A 655 34.84 28.38 -33.13
N HIS A 656 33.70 29.06 -33.28
CA HIS A 656 32.43 28.44 -33.58
C HIS A 656 32.45 27.80 -34.98
N PRO A 657 32.11 26.51 -35.14
CA PRO A 657 32.32 25.77 -36.38
C PRO A 657 31.52 26.29 -37.58
N ILE A 658 30.32 26.81 -37.34
CA ILE A 658 29.44 27.35 -38.41
C ILE A 658 29.66 28.85 -38.67
N THR A 659 29.67 29.68 -37.62
CA THR A 659 29.68 31.14 -37.77
C THR A 659 31.08 31.76 -37.78
N GLY A 660 32.11 31.01 -37.39
CA GLY A 660 33.47 31.53 -37.19
C GLY A 660 33.62 32.45 -35.98
N ALA A 661 32.57 32.67 -35.20
CA ALA A 661 32.61 33.55 -34.03
C ALA A 661 33.55 33.04 -32.94
N THR A 662 34.20 33.96 -32.23
CA THR A 662 35.05 33.67 -31.09
C THR A 662 34.19 33.45 -29.83
N ILE A 663 34.30 32.27 -29.23
CA ILE A 663 33.48 31.81 -28.10
C ILE A 663 34.38 31.62 -26.86
N PRO A 664 34.11 32.31 -25.74
CA PRO A 664 34.91 32.13 -24.52
C PRO A 664 34.70 30.75 -23.89
N ILE A 665 35.76 30.21 -23.30
CA ILE A 665 35.74 28.91 -22.61
C ILE A 665 35.72 29.13 -21.09
N TYR A 666 34.79 28.47 -20.40
CA TYR A 666 34.65 28.49 -18.96
C TYR A 666 34.86 27.08 -18.39
N VAL A 667 35.47 26.99 -17.21
CA VAL A 667 35.35 25.80 -16.36
C VAL A 667 34.11 25.95 -15.51
N ALA A 668 33.17 25.01 -15.58
CA ALA A 668 31.88 25.14 -14.92
C ALA A 668 31.55 23.92 -14.05
N SER A 669 30.99 24.18 -12.88
CA SER A 669 30.77 23.11 -11.89
C SER A 669 29.67 22.10 -12.22
N TYR A 670 28.84 22.39 -13.22
CA TYR A 670 27.78 21.48 -13.65
C TYR A 670 28.20 20.53 -14.78
N VAL A 671 29.39 20.71 -15.36
CA VAL A 671 29.93 19.87 -16.43
C VAL A 671 30.77 18.76 -15.81
N VAL A 672 30.40 17.51 -16.11
CA VAL A 672 31.01 16.31 -15.55
C VAL A 672 31.81 15.61 -16.64
N SER A 673 33.07 15.26 -16.38
CA SER A 673 33.98 14.63 -17.35
C SER A 673 33.49 13.27 -17.85
N ASP A 674 32.88 12.47 -16.97
CA ASP A 674 32.37 11.14 -17.29
C ASP A 674 31.03 11.15 -18.07
N TYR A 675 30.49 12.32 -18.44
CA TYR A 675 29.23 12.44 -19.18
C TYR A 675 29.43 13.17 -20.52
N GLY A 676 29.06 12.50 -21.62
CA GLY A 676 29.29 13.02 -22.97
C GLY A 676 30.78 13.17 -23.26
N THR A 677 31.18 14.35 -23.74
CA THR A 677 32.57 14.67 -24.09
C THR A 677 33.33 15.40 -22.97
N GLY A 678 32.71 15.59 -21.80
CA GLY A 678 33.26 16.43 -20.73
C GLY A 678 33.25 17.94 -21.06
N ALA A 679 32.54 18.34 -22.10
CA ALA A 679 32.34 19.72 -22.55
C ALA A 679 30.93 19.93 -23.13
N VAL A 680 30.34 21.11 -22.92
CA VAL A 680 29.01 21.49 -23.43
C VAL A 680 29.02 22.89 -24.02
N MET A 681 28.12 23.14 -24.95
CA MET A 681 27.87 24.49 -25.49
C MET A 681 26.78 25.19 -24.69
N GLY A 682 27.00 26.45 -24.33
CA GLY A 682 26.03 27.24 -23.58
C GLY A 682 25.15 28.08 -24.49
N VAL A 683 23.83 27.86 -24.46
CA VAL A 683 22.83 28.57 -25.28
C VAL A 683 21.78 29.25 -24.39
N PRO A 684 22.05 30.46 -23.88
CA PRO A 684 21.28 31.05 -22.79
C PRO A 684 19.81 31.33 -23.13
N ALA A 685 19.51 31.64 -24.39
CA ALA A 685 18.14 31.88 -24.84
C ALA A 685 17.24 30.62 -24.79
N HIS A 686 17.83 29.42 -24.77
CA HIS A 686 17.13 28.16 -25.01
C HIS A 686 17.42 27.05 -23.99
N ASP A 687 18.24 27.31 -22.98
CA ASP A 687 18.47 26.42 -21.82
C ASP A 687 18.47 27.25 -20.52
N GLN A 688 17.65 26.84 -19.55
CA GLN A 688 17.47 27.59 -18.30
C GLN A 688 18.71 27.61 -17.42
N ARG A 689 19.51 26.55 -17.44
CA ARG A 689 20.76 26.47 -16.69
C ARG A 689 21.81 27.36 -17.35
N ASP A 690 21.85 27.41 -18.67
CA ASP A 690 22.76 28.29 -19.41
C ASP A 690 22.41 29.77 -19.22
N TRP A 691 21.12 30.11 -19.14
CA TRP A 691 20.65 31.44 -18.75
C TRP A 691 21.17 31.83 -17.36
N ASN A 692 20.92 30.96 -16.37
CA ASN A 692 21.34 31.20 -14.99
C ASN A 692 22.86 31.33 -14.87
N PHE A 693 23.63 30.50 -15.58
CA PHE A 693 25.09 30.55 -15.60
C PHE A 693 25.62 31.82 -16.29
N THR A 694 25.02 32.22 -17.41
CA THR A 694 25.36 33.44 -18.15
C THR A 694 25.17 34.68 -17.27
N LYS A 695 24.03 34.76 -16.58
CA LYS A 695 23.71 35.86 -15.66
C LYS A 695 24.64 35.89 -14.44
N ALA A 696 24.87 34.73 -13.82
CA ALA A 696 25.73 34.62 -12.64
C ALA A 696 27.19 34.99 -12.93
N ASN A 697 27.71 34.66 -14.11
CA ASN A 697 29.10 34.90 -14.49
C ASN A 697 29.30 36.10 -15.42
N ARG A 698 28.23 36.86 -15.71
CA ARG A 698 28.23 38.05 -16.58
C ARG A 698 28.97 37.82 -17.91
N ILE A 699 28.66 36.70 -18.58
CA ILE A 699 29.39 36.27 -19.78
C ILE A 699 29.11 37.20 -20.95
N VAL A 700 27.84 37.55 -21.16
CA VAL A 700 27.37 38.52 -22.15
C VAL A 700 26.22 39.34 -21.56
N ASP A 701 26.02 40.56 -22.05
CA ASP A 701 24.86 41.37 -21.66
C ASP A 701 23.55 40.71 -22.14
N GLU A 702 22.46 40.89 -21.38
CA GLU A 702 21.17 40.27 -21.69
C GLU A 702 20.65 40.63 -23.10
N LYS A 703 20.99 41.83 -23.60
CA LYS A 703 20.67 42.30 -24.96
C LYS A 703 21.38 41.52 -26.08
N ASP A 704 22.52 40.89 -25.78
CA ASP A 704 23.36 40.19 -26.76
C ASP A 704 23.11 38.67 -26.79
N ILE A 705 22.19 38.21 -25.94
CA ILE A 705 21.67 36.83 -25.95
C ILE A 705 20.80 36.63 -27.20
N ARG A 706 21.27 35.76 -28.09
CA ARG A 706 20.57 35.48 -29.37
C ARG A 706 19.47 34.45 -29.18
N ARG A 707 18.24 34.87 -29.49
CA ARG A 707 17.09 33.97 -29.66
C ARG A 707 17.07 33.43 -31.09
N VAL A 708 17.49 32.18 -31.22
CA VAL A 708 17.60 31.49 -32.51
C VAL A 708 16.38 30.63 -32.83
N VAL A 709 15.53 30.35 -31.84
CA VAL A 709 14.24 29.66 -32.01
C VAL A 709 13.12 30.51 -31.44
N LYS A 710 12.04 30.68 -32.21
CA LYS A 710 10.79 31.34 -31.78
C LYS A 710 9.61 30.35 -31.78
N PRO A 711 8.55 30.55 -30.99
CA PRO A 711 7.38 29.68 -30.99
C PRO A 711 6.70 29.56 -32.36
N TYR A 712 6.06 28.42 -32.66
CA TYR A 712 5.27 28.23 -33.88
C TYR A 712 4.11 29.24 -34.04
N SER A 713 3.58 29.76 -32.93
CA SER A 713 2.49 30.75 -32.94
C SER A 713 2.98 32.12 -32.44
N ALA A 714 2.75 33.15 -33.24
CA ALA A 714 3.10 34.55 -32.91
C ALA A 714 2.38 35.11 -31.66
N LYS A 715 1.34 34.44 -31.14
CA LYS A 715 0.60 34.88 -29.94
C LYS A 715 1.33 34.63 -28.60
N PHE A 716 2.49 33.97 -28.60
CA PHE A 716 3.27 33.64 -27.40
C PHE A 716 4.56 34.49 -27.24
N ILE A 717 4.68 35.58 -28.00
CA ILE A 717 5.95 36.33 -28.10
C ILE A 717 6.26 37.21 -26.87
N GLU A 718 5.30 37.49 -26.00
CA GLU A 718 5.52 38.42 -24.89
C GLU A 718 5.68 37.65 -23.56
N GLU A 719 6.86 37.80 -22.93
CA GLU A 719 7.18 37.53 -21.50
C GLU A 719 7.96 36.26 -21.07
N CYS A 720 8.57 35.46 -21.95
CA CYS A 720 9.47 34.37 -21.48
C CYS A 720 10.96 34.68 -21.71
N GLU A 721 11.74 34.86 -20.63
CA GLU A 721 13.20 35.11 -20.67
C GLU A 721 13.98 33.97 -21.35
N VAL A 722 13.56 32.71 -21.15
CA VAL A 722 14.17 31.52 -21.77
C VAL A 722 13.10 30.73 -22.52
N TYR A 723 13.39 30.33 -23.76
CA TYR A 723 12.48 29.52 -24.58
C TYR A 723 13.07 28.14 -24.88
N THR A 724 12.62 27.13 -24.14
CA THR A 724 13.19 25.77 -24.17
C THR A 724 12.48 24.80 -25.12
N SER A 725 11.33 25.16 -25.69
CA SER A 725 10.58 24.28 -26.60
C SER A 725 11.10 24.30 -28.04
N TYR A 726 10.62 23.37 -28.87
CA TYR A 726 10.80 23.43 -30.33
C TYR A 726 9.93 24.51 -30.95
N GLY A 727 10.41 25.06 -32.06
CA GLY A 727 9.78 26.18 -32.73
C GLY A 727 10.28 26.38 -34.15
N ILE A 728 10.32 27.63 -34.59
CA ILE A 728 10.80 28.05 -35.91
C ILE A 728 12.12 28.79 -35.73
N LEU A 729 13.12 28.50 -36.57
CA LEU A 729 14.40 29.18 -36.53
C LEU A 729 14.27 30.63 -37.00
N THR A 730 14.93 31.55 -36.30
CA THR A 730 14.93 32.98 -36.63
C THR A 730 15.89 33.30 -37.77
N SER A 731 15.86 34.55 -38.25
CA SER A 731 16.78 35.05 -39.28
C SER A 731 18.26 34.89 -38.90
N ASP A 732 18.57 34.82 -37.60
CA ASP A 732 19.93 34.67 -37.08
C ASP A 732 20.55 33.30 -37.39
N CYS A 733 19.76 32.35 -37.89
CA CYS A 733 20.21 31.01 -38.28
C CYS A 733 20.62 30.90 -39.77
N GLY A 734 20.70 32.01 -40.50
CA GLY A 734 21.15 32.03 -41.90
C GLY A 734 20.28 31.14 -42.79
N GLN A 735 20.90 30.18 -43.50
CA GLN A 735 20.22 29.30 -44.44
C GLN A 735 19.12 28.40 -43.81
N TYR A 736 19.11 28.27 -42.48
CA TYR A 736 18.10 27.48 -41.76
C TYR A 736 16.93 28.33 -41.24
N ALA A 737 16.94 29.65 -41.48
CA ALA A 737 15.88 30.55 -41.05
C ALA A 737 14.52 30.11 -41.62
N GLY A 738 13.47 30.14 -40.79
CA GLY A 738 12.11 29.74 -41.16
C GLY A 738 11.85 28.23 -41.13
N MET A 739 12.86 27.38 -40.97
CA MET A 739 12.66 25.94 -40.75
C MET A 739 12.08 25.68 -39.34
N SER A 740 11.34 24.59 -39.17
CA SER A 740 11.04 24.08 -37.83
C SER A 740 12.29 23.49 -37.19
N SER A 741 12.35 23.48 -35.86
CA SER A 741 13.46 22.86 -35.10
C SER A 741 13.75 21.43 -35.58
N GLU A 742 12.73 20.60 -35.80
CA GLU A 742 12.90 19.21 -36.24
C GLU A 742 13.59 19.11 -37.61
N ASN A 743 13.17 19.92 -38.57
CA ASN A 743 13.77 19.95 -39.90
C ASN A 743 15.18 20.54 -39.87
N ALA A 744 15.37 21.59 -39.06
CA ALA A 744 16.65 22.25 -38.89
C ALA A 744 17.69 21.35 -38.22
N ILE A 745 17.31 20.53 -37.23
CA ILE A 745 18.21 19.55 -36.61
C ILE A 745 18.82 18.65 -37.68
N ASN A 746 17.98 18.04 -38.51
CA ASN A 746 18.46 17.15 -39.58
C ASN A 746 19.33 17.90 -40.60
N ALA A 747 18.93 19.10 -41.01
CA ALA A 747 19.68 19.89 -41.98
C ALA A 747 21.06 20.33 -41.45
N ILE A 748 21.12 20.85 -40.22
CA ILE A 748 22.35 21.32 -39.57
C ILE A 748 23.32 20.15 -39.36
N VAL A 749 22.83 19.00 -38.89
CA VAL A 749 23.67 17.82 -38.62
C VAL A 749 24.22 17.25 -39.93
N ASN A 750 23.39 17.11 -40.96
CA ASN A 750 23.85 16.65 -42.28
C ASN A 750 24.91 17.58 -42.88
N ASP A 751 24.74 18.89 -42.76
CA ASP A 751 25.74 19.86 -43.22
C ASP A 751 27.02 19.81 -42.39
N ALA A 752 26.91 19.58 -41.08
CA ALA A 752 28.07 19.40 -40.19
C ALA A 752 28.88 18.16 -40.53
N GLU A 753 28.22 17.05 -40.85
CA GLU A 753 28.86 15.81 -41.28
C GLU A 753 29.59 15.98 -42.62
N LYS A 754 28.91 16.56 -43.62
CA LYS A 754 29.50 16.82 -44.94
C LYS A 754 30.73 17.70 -44.87
N ARG A 755 30.75 18.67 -43.96
CA ARG A 755 31.83 19.65 -43.78
C ARG A 755 32.86 19.22 -42.74
N GLY A 756 32.67 18.07 -42.08
CA GLY A 756 33.65 17.47 -41.17
C GLY A 756 33.82 18.17 -39.83
N TYR A 757 32.84 18.96 -39.37
CA TYR A 757 32.90 19.66 -38.07
C TYR A 757 31.85 19.16 -37.06
N GLY A 758 31.07 18.14 -37.40
CA GLY A 758 30.13 17.52 -36.47
C GLY A 758 29.53 16.24 -37.02
N ARG A 759 28.77 15.53 -36.17
CA ARG A 759 28.08 14.27 -36.52
C ARG A 759 26.87 14.01 -35.65
N SER A 760 25.93 13.21 -36.14
CA SER A 760 24.89 12.65 -35.28
C SER A 760 25.51 11.79 -34.18
N ALA A 761 24.97 11.90 -32.97
CA ALA A 761 25.45 11.16 -31.82
C ALA A 761 24.28 10.75 -30.92
N VAL A 762 24.42 9.56 -30.32
CA VAL A 762 23.51 9.06 -29.28
C VAL A 762 24.30 8.93 -28.00
N GLN A 763 23.82 9.56 -26.94
CA GLN A 763 24.41 9.49 -25.61
C GLN A 763 23.44 8.78 -24.67
N TYR A 764 23.97 8.05 -23.71
CA TYR A 764 23.19 7.40 -22.66
C TYR A 764 23.64 7.93 -21.30
N ARG A 765 22.68 8.09 -20.39
CA ARG A 765 22.96 8.36 -18.99
C ARG A 765 23.54 7.14 -18.26
N LEU A 766 23.15 5.94 -18.71
CA LEU A 766 23.68 4.69 -18.18
C LEU A 766 25.22 4.67 -18.21
N ARG A 767 25.83 4.28 -17.10
CA ARG A 767 27.27 4.07 -17.02
C ARG A 767 27.57 2.57 -16.98
N ASP A 768 28.82 2.23 -17.30
CA ASP A 768 29.31 0.88 -17.08
C ASP A 768 29.28 0.52 -15.59
N TRP A 769 28.95 -0.73 -15.31
CA TRP A 769 28.70 -1.21 -13.96
C TRP A 769 30.01 -1.54 -13.25
N LEU A 770 30.35 -0.79 -12.21
CA LEU A 770 31.52 -1.02 -11.37
C LEU A 770 31.26 -2.18 -10.38
N ILE A 771 31.97 -3.29 -10.56
CA ILE A 771 31.75 -4.52 -9.79
C ILE A 771 32.81 -4.81 -8.72
N SER A 772 34.00 -4.20 -8.79
CA SER A 772 35.06 -4.38 -7.79
C SER A 772 34.66 -3.89 -6.40
N ARG A 773 34.88 -4.69 -5.37
CA ARG A 773 34.72 -4.33 -3.96
C ARG A 773 35.97 -4.71 -3.17
N GLN A 774 36.48 -3.79 -2.33
CA GLN A 774 37.68 -4.00 -1.51
C GLN A 774 37.31 -4.67 -0.18
N ARG A 775 36.61 -5.80 -0.27
CA ARG A 775 36.01 -6.49 0.87
C ARG A 775 36.35 -7.97 0.81
N TYR A 776 36.17 -8.67 1.91
CA TYR A 776 36.47 -10.09 1.98
C TYR A 776 35.24 -10.93 1.57
N TRP A 777 34.06 -10.57 2.06
CA TRP A 777 32.87 -11.40 1.91
C TRP A 777 32.15 -11.21 0.56
N GLY A 778 32.77 -11.68 -0.51
CA GLY A 778 32.21 -11.70 -1.87
C GLY A 778 32.93 -12.67 -2.79
N ALA A 779 32.35 -13.00 -3.94
CA ALA A 779 32.98 -13.91 -4.90
C ALA A 779 34.31 -13.33 -5.42
N PRO A 780 35.47 -14.01 -5.27
CA PRO A 780 36.76 -13.50 -5.75
C PRO A 780 36.77 -13.28 -7.27
N ILE A 781 37.35 -12.18 -7.73
CA ILE A 781 37.52 -11.92 -9.16
C ILE A 781 38.58 -12.90 -9.71
N PRO A 782 38.26 -13.72 -10.74
CA PRO A 782 39.15 -14.81 -11.20
C PRO A 782 40.23 -14.31 -12.16
N MET A 783 41.01 -13.30 -11.74
CA MET A 783 42.10 -12.70 -12.51
C MET A 783 43.42 -12.74 -11.72
N ILE A 784 44.54 -12.78 -12.45
CA ILE A 784 45.90 -12.83 -11.93
C ILE A 784 46.72 -11.68 -12.52
N HIS A 785 47.44 -10.97 -11.68
CA HIS A 785 48.35 -9.87 -12.01
C HIS A 785 49.78 -10.40 -12.12
N CYS A 786 50.32 -10.41 -13.35
CA CYS A 786 51.69 -10.83 -13.64
C CYS A 786 52.51 -9.65 -14.17
N SER A 787 53.71 -9.43 -13.63
CA SER A 787 54.60 -8.35 -14.08
C SER A 787 55.04 -8.47 -15.56
N ARG A 788 55.03 -9.69 -16.12
CA ARG A 788 55.38 -9.94 -17.53
C ARG A 788 54.19 -10.01 -18.47
N CYS A 789 53.08 -10.58 -18.01
CA CYS A 789 51.90 -10.84 -18.84
C CYS A 789 50.74 -9.87 -18.60
N ASN A 790 50.93 -8.89 -17.71
CA ASN A 790 49.88 -8.02 -17.18
C ASN A 790 48.76 -8.86 -16.54
N VAL A 791 47.50 -8.48 -16.78
CA VAL A 791 46.34 -9.13 -16.21
C VAL A 791 45.96 -10.34 -17.07
N VAL A 792 45.93 -11.53 -16.47
CA VAL A 792 45.57 -12.80 -17.14
C VAL A 792 44.44 -13.51 -16.39
N PRO A 793 43.49 -14.17 -17.09
CA PRO A 793 42.41 -14.89 -16.42
C PRO A 793 42.91 -16.18 -15.77
N VAL A 794 42.27 -16.57 -14.67
CA VAL A 794 42.40 -17.92 -14.10
C VAL A 794 41.85 -18.94 -15.11
N PRO A 795 42.53 -20.07 -15.37
CA PRO A 795 41.99 -21.14 -16.21
C PRO A 795 40.64 -21.66 -15.70
N GLU A 796 39.69 -21.94 -16.59
CA GLU A 796 38.34 -22.41 -16.20
C GLU A 796 38.39 -23.72 -15.38
N SER A 797 39.38 -24.58 -15.62
CA SER A 797 39.65 -25.83 -14.88
C SER A 797 40.15 -25.62 -13.46
N GLU A 798 40.67 -24.44 -13.13
CA GLU A 798 41.16 -24.07 -11.79
C GLU A 798 40.10 -23.34 -10.95
N LEU A 799 38.88 -23.16 -11.48
CA LEU A 799 37.78 -22.59 -10.72
C LEU A 799 37.17 -23.64 -9.76
N PRO A 800 36.72 -23.23 -8.56
CA PRO A 800 36.66 -21.85 -8.07
C PRO A 800 37.98 -21.34 -7.47
N VAL A 801 38.22 -20.03 -7.56
CA VAL A 801 39.14 -19.35 -6.64
C VAL A 801 38.40 -19.21 -5.30
N ILE A 802 38.75 -20.07 -4.34
CA ILE A 802 38.08 -20.19 -3.05
C ILE A 802 38.50 -19.06 -2.09
N LEU A 803 37.55 -18.49 -1.34
CA LEU A 803 37.86 -17.54 -0.26
C LEU A 803 38.61 -18.21 0.91
N PRO A 804 39.70 -17.62 1.42
CA PRO A 804 40.43 -18.18 2.56
C PRO A 804 39.67 -17.96 3.87
N THR A 805 39.50 -18.99 4.70
CA THR A 805 38.71 -18.92 5.94
C THR A 805 39.49 -18.42 7.16
N ASN A 806 40.82 -18.61 7.21
CA ASN A 806 41.65 -18.17 8.32
C ASN A 806 42.12 -16.72 8.11
N ILE A 807 41.24 -15.75 8.36
CA ILE A 807 41.49 -14.33 8.12
C ILE A 807 40.98 -13.47 9.27
N SER A 808 41.77 -12.47 9.68
CA SER A 808 41.37 -11.47 10.66
C SER A 808 40.57 -10.36 9.99
N LEU A 809 39.29 -10.25 10.32
CA LEU A 809 38.39 -9.22 9.78
C LEU A 809 38.28 -8.06 10.77
N THR A 810 39.06 -7.02 10.52
CA THR A 810 39.06 -5.79 11.34
C THR A 810 37.99 -4.79 10.90
N GLY A 811 37.32 -5.04 9.77
CA GLY A 811 36.40 -4.09 9.12
C GLY A 811 37.06 -2.81 8.61
N ARG A 812 38.39 -2.67 8.71
CA ARG A 812 39.15 -1.44 8.40
C ARG A 812 40.45 -1.79 7.65
N GLY A 813 40.82 -0.98 6.64
CA GLY A 813 42.14 -1.09 5.98
C GLY A 813 42.17 -1.67 4.55
N GLY A 814 41.06 -1.62 3.81
CA GLY A 814 40.94 -2.14 2.44
C GLY A 814 40.67 -3.65 2.40
N SER A 815 40.87 -4.29 1.24
CA SER A 815 40.57 -5.73 1.07
C SER A 815 41.44 -6.59 2.00
N PRO A 816 40.84 -7.36 2.92
CA PRO A 816 41.59 -8.23 3.83
C PRO A 816 42.42 -9.29 3.08
N LEU A 817 42.00 -9.68 1.86
CA LEU A 817 42.66 -10.69 1.04
C LEU A 817 44.10 -10.34 0.69
N LYS A 818 44.45 -9.05 0.65
CA LYS A 818 45.81 -8.57 0.39
C LYS A 818 46.84 -9.02 1.45
N TYR A 819 46.37 -9.31 2.66
CA TYR A 819 47.23 -9.69 3.79
C TYR A 819 47.41 -11.21 3.91
N VAL A 820 46.62 -12.02 3.17
CA VAL A 820 46.72 -13.49 3.17
C VAL A 820 47.72 -13.94 2.09
N LYS A 821 49.02 -13.91 2.42
CA LYS A 821 50.11 -14.12 1.44
C LYS A 821 50.04 -15.47 0.72
N ASP A 822 49.66 -16.54 1.41
CA ASP A 822 49.57 -17.89 0.81
C ASP A 822 48.43 -18.01 -0.21
N TRP A 823 47.37 -17.22 -0.04
CA TRP A 823 46.27 -17.15 -1.00
C TRP A 823 46.60 -16.22 -2.17
N LEU A 824 47.18 -15.06 -1.86
CA LEU A 824 47.51 -14.00 -2.82
C LEU A 824 48.55 -14.47 -3.84
N ASN A 825 49.64 -15.08 -3.37
CA ASN A 825 50.76 -15.47 -4.21
C ASN A 825 50.40 -16.72 -5.03
N THR A 826 50.55 -16.64 -6.35
CA THR A 826 50.29 -17.75 -7.27
C THR A 826 51.26 -17.74 -8.45
N LYS A 827 51.14 -18.71 -9.36
CA LYS A 827 51.88 -18.73 -10.62
C LYS A 827 51.02 -18.15 -11.74
N CYS A 828 51.65 -17.40 -12.64
CA CYS A 828 51.00 -16.94 -13.86
C CYS A 828 50.63 -18.14 -14.75
N PRO A 829 49.36 -18.32 -15.16
CA PRO A 829 48.96 -19.43 -16.02
C PRO A 829 49.56 -19.35 -17.43
N LYS A 830 50.07 -18.19 -17.84
CA LYS A 830 50.64 -17.96 -19.18
C LYS A 830 52.16 -18.16 -19.24
N CYS A 831 52.91 -17.66 -18.26
CA CYS A 831 54.38 -17.69 -18.27
C CYS A 831 54.99 -18.47 -17.09
N HIS A 832 54.16 -19.01 -16.21
CA HIS A 832 54.54 -19.78 -15.00
C HIS A 832 55.43 -19.04 -13.98
N GLY A 833 55.75 -17.76 -14.21
CA GLY A 833 56.44 -16.90 -13.26
C GLY A 833 55.57 -16.49 -12.06
N PRO A 834 56.16 -15.83 -11.05
CA PRO A 834 55.44 -15.35 -9.88
C PRO A 834 54.38 -14.31 -10.29
N ALA A 835 53.20 -14.41 -9.67
CA ALA A 835 52.07 -13.53 -9.91
C ALA A 835 51.19 -13.43 -8.66
N GLU A 836 50.28 -12.46 -8.65
CA GLU A 836 49.37 -12.22 -7.53
C GLU A 836 47.92 -12.34 -8.00
N ARG A 837 47.04 -12.96 -7.21
CA ARG A 837 45.59 -12.96 -7.47
C ARG A 837 45.01 -11.55 -7.33
N ASP A 838 43.94 -11.27 -8.05
CA ASP A 838 43.15 -10.07 -7.80
C ASP A 838 42.55 -10.14 -6.39
N THR A 839 42.72 -9.07 -5.61
CA THR A 839 42.27 -9.00 -4.20
C THR A 839 40.87 -8.43 -4.06
N ASP A 840 40.29 -7.89 -5.12
CA ASP A 840 38.91 -7.41 -5.09
C ASP A 840 37.93 -8.59 -5.22
N THR A 841 36.80 -8.48 -4.55
CA THR A 841 35.65 -9.37 -4.74
C THR A 841 34.61 -8.70 -5.64
N MET A 842 33.72 -9.49 -6.21
CA MET A 842 32.59 -8.99 -6.98
C MET A 842 31.49 -8.44 -6.07
N ASP A 843 30.76 -7.43 -6.55
CA ASP A 843 29.52 -6.94 -5.95
C ASP A 843 28.47 -8.07 -5.85
N THR A 844 27.71 -8.08 -4.76
CA THR A 844 26.63 -9.05 -4.50
C THR A 844 25.57 -9.06 -5.61
N PHE A 845 25.35 -7.92 -6.27
CA PHE A 845 24.44 -7.84 -7.40
C PHE A 845 24.87 -8.70 -8.61
N VAL A 846 26.16 -9.06 -8.70
CA VAL A 846 26.62 -10.01 -9.72
C VAL A 846 26.02 -11.38 -9.44
N ASP A 847 26.05 -11.85 -8.20
CA ASP A 847 25.45 -13.13 -7.82
C ASP A 847 23.92 -13.13 -8.01
N SER A 848 23.24 -12.04 -7.63
CA SER A 848 21.79 -11.92 -7.75
C SER A 848 21.31 -11.71 -9.19
N SER A 849 22.19 -11.41 -10.16
CA SER A 849 21.79 -11.13 -11.55
C SER A 849 21.44 -12.37 -12.38
N TRP A 850 21.72 -13.59 -11.90
CA TRP A 850 21.52 -14.82 -12.66
C TRP A 850 21.04 -16.03 -11.84
N TYR A 851 20.87 -15.90 -10.53
CA TYR A 851 20.45 -16.99 -9.61
C TYR A 851 19.19 -17.74 -10.04
N PHE A 852 18.24 -17.02 -10.66
CA PHE A 852 17.01 -17.61 -11.20
C PHE A 852 17.26 -18.63 -12.31
N MET A 853 18.36 -18.51 -13.05
CA MET A 853 18.76 -19.52 -14.02
C MET A 853 19.37 -20.74 -13.33
N ARG A 854 20.15 -20.52 -12.26
CA ARG A 854 20.77 -21.61 -11.48
C ARG A 854 19.73 -22.51 -10.84
N TYR A 855 18.61 -21.96 -10.35
CA TYR A 855 17.51 -22.76 -9.79
C TYR A 855 16.94 -23.79 -10.77
N THR A 856 17.09 -23.63 -12.08
CA THR A 856 16.62 -24.63 -13.05
C THR A 856 17.41 -25.94 -12.97
N ASP A 857 18.68 -25.87 -12.53
CA ASP A 857 19.60 -27.01 -12.43
C ASP A 857 20.69 -26.79 -11.35
N PRO A 858 20.29 -26.72 -10.06
CA PRO A 858 21.12 -26.21 -8.97
C PRO A 858 22.30 -27.11 -8.62
N ASN A 859 22.22 -28.40 -8.93
CA ASN A 859 23.24 -29.41 -8.65
C ASN A 859 24.18 -29.68 -9.84
N ASN A 860 24.12 -28.87 -10.90
CA ASN A 860 24.99 -29.07 -12.07
C ASN A 860 26.44 -28.69 -11.76
N ILE A 861 27.34 -29.66 -11.88
CA ILE A 861 28.78 -29.51 -11.61
C ILE A 861 29.61 -29.20 -12.87
N LEU A 862 29.02 -29.34 -14.06
CA LEU A 862 29.68 -29.17 -15.36
C LEU A 862 29.42 -27.79 -15.99
N LEU A 863 28.24 -27.22 -15.73
CA LEU A 863 27.81 -25.94 -16.26
C LEU A 863 27.11 -25.10 -15.17
N PRO A 864 27.03 -23.75 -15.34
CA PRO A 864 26.20 -22.90 -14.49
C PRO A 864 24.75 -23.36 -14.43
N PHE A 865 24.22 -23.90 -15.53
CA PHE A 865 22.92 -24.55 -15.64
C PHE A 865 22.89 -25.34 -16.95
N SER A 866 22.04 -26.37 -17.02
CA SER A 866 21.75 -27.05 -18.29
C SER A 866 21.02 -26.12 -19.25
N HIS A 867 21.48 -26.04 -20.50
CA HIS A 867 20.85 -25.23 -21.54
C HIS A 867 19.40 -25.69 -21.80
N ASP A 868 19.14 -26.99 -21.82
CA ASP A 868 17.81 -27.55 -22.07
C ASP A 868 16.84 -27.28 -20.91
N LYS A 869 17.29 -27.47 -19.66
CA LYS A 869 16.47 -27.17 -18.48
C LYS A 869 16.16 -25.67 -18.39
N ALA A 870 17.16 -24.82 -18.62
CA ALA A 870 16.96 -23.38 -18.67
C ALA A 870 15.97 -23.00 -19.79
N SER A 871 16.11 -23.58 -20.98
CA SER A 871 15.21 -23.34 -22.13
C SER A 871 13.78 -23.85 -21.92
N LYS A 872 13.61 -24.91 -21.12
CA LYS A 872 12.30 -25.46 -20.73
C LYS A 872 11.59 -24.55 -19.72
N TYR A 873 12.30 -24.05 -18.72
CA TYR A 873 11.67 -23.40 -17.57
C TYR A 873 11.66 -21.87 -17.63
N LEU A 874 12.61 -21.25 -18.32
CA LEU A 874 12.67 -19.79 -18.49
C LEU A 874 11.79 -19.32 -19.67
N PRO A 875 11.26 -18.09 -19.61
CA PRO A 875 11.43 -17.09 -18.54
C PRO A 875 10.63 -17.44 -17.27
N ILE A 876 10.92 -16.71 -16.18
CA ILE A 876 10.08 -16.74 -14.97
C ILE A 876 8.71 -16.18 -15.35
N ASP A 877 7.65 -16.91 -15.02
CA ASP A 877 6.28 -16.49 -15.33
C ASP A 877 5.84 -15.33 -14.43
N VAL A 878 6.13 -15.41 -13.13
CA VAL A 878 5.82 -14.35 -12.15
C VAL A 878 7.00 -14.12 -11.22
N TYR A 879 7.52 -12.89 -11.20
CA TYR A 879 8.55 -12.44 -10.27
C TYR A 879 7.96 -11.49 -9.23
N VAL A 880 8.08 -11.82 -7.94
CA VAL A 880 7.53 -11.04 -6.83
C VAL A 880 8.66 -10.39 -6.04
N GLY A 881 8.63 -9.06 -5.89
CA GLY A 881 9.70 -8.37 -5.20
C GLY A 881 9.51 -6.85 -5.03
N GLY A 882 10.37 -6.23 -4.25
CA GLY A 882 10.20 -4.83 -3.85
C GLY A 882 10.49 -3.84 -4.98
N VAL A 883 9.75 -2.72 -5.02
CA VAL A 883 9.97 -1.64 -6.00
C VAL A 883 11.33 -0.94 -5.82
N GLU A 884 11.95 -1.05 -4.65
CA GLU A 884 13.30 -0.55 -4.38
C GLU A 884 14.36 -1.16 -5.31
N HIS A 885 14.09 -2.33 -5.87
CA HIS A 885 14.98 -3.04 -6.79
C HIS A 885 14.71 -2.71 -8.27
N ALA A 886 13.83 -1.73 -8.56
CA ALA A 886 13.39 -1.37 -9.90
C ALA A 886 14.52 -1.04 -10.88
N ILE A 887 15.61 -0.45 -10.39
CA ILE A 887 16.79 -0.10 -11.20
C ILE A 887 17.84 -1.19 -11.05
N LEU A 888 18.62 -1.21 -9.96
CA LEU A 888 19.72 -2.13 -9.65
C LEU A 888 19.50 -3.59 -10.14
N HIS A 889 18.91 -4.42 -9.29
CA HIS A 889 18.78 -5.86 -9.51
C HIS A 889 18.02 -6.20 -10.80
N LEU A 890 16.91 -5.51 -11.09
CA LEU A 890 16.13 -5.79 -12.29
C LEU A 890 16.90 -5.44 -13.57
N LEU A 891 17.62 -4.31 -13.63
CA LEU A 891 18.41 -3.93 -14.81
C LEU A 891 19.57 -4.90 -15.02
N TYR A 892 20.29 -5.26 -13.95
CA TYR A 892 21.41 -6.22 -14.04
C TYR A 892 20.95 -7.62 -14.44
N SER A 893 19.80 -8.07 -13.93
CA SER A 893 19.20 -9.36 -14.32
C SER A 893 18.87 -9.38 -15.82
N ARG A 894 18.29 -8.29 -16.34
CA ARG A 894 18.01 -8.16 -17.78
C ARG A 894 19.30 -8.17 -18.62
N PHE A 895 20.33 -7.46 -18.18
CA PHE A 895 21.64 -7.47 -18.85
C PHE A 895 22.26 -8.87 -18.93
N PHE A 896 22.35 -9.58 -17.79
CA PHE A 896 22.88 -10.95 -17.74
C PHE A 896 22.05 -11.89 -18.63
N THR A 897 20.73 -11.76 -18.59
CA THR A 897 19.83 -12.57 -19.41
C THR A 897 20.07 -12.38 -20.89
N LYS A 898 20.15 -11.13 -21.36
CA LYS A 898 20.46 -10.81 -22.77
C LYS A 898 21.85 -11.31 -23.18
N PHE A 899 22.84 -11.16 -22.31
CA PHE A 899 24.19 -11.67 -22.56
C PHE A 899 24.20 -13.20 -22.72
N LEU A 900 23.58 -13.93 -21.81
CA LEU A 900 23.52 -15.40 -21.84
C LEU A 900 22.69 -15.93 -23.01
N TYR A 901 21.62 -15.22 -23.37
CA TYR A 901 20.84 -15.51 -24.57
C TYR A 901 21.67 -15.32 -25.85
N LYS A 902 22.44 -14.22 -25.94
CA LYS A 902 23.36 -13.95 -27.06
C LYS A 902 24.45 -15.02 -27.21
N LEU A 903 24.93 -15.58 -26.09
CA LEU A 903 25.86 -16.72 -26.10
C LEU A 903 25.20 -18.06 -26.46
N GLY A 904 23.88 -18.11 -26.59
CA GLY A 904 23.15 -19.34 -26.88
C GLY A 904 23.12 -20.34 -25.73
N MET A 905 23.37 -19.88 -24.49
CA MET A 905 23.34 -20.74 -23.29
C MET A 905 21.92 -21.16 -22.89
N TYR A 906 20.89 -20.47 -23.39
CA TYR A 906 19.51 -20.92 -23.31
C TYR A 906 18.70 -20.30 -24.47
N LYS A 907 17.63 -20.97 -24.90
CA LYS A 907 16.72 -20.53 -25.98
C LYS A 907 15.30 -20.98 -25.63
N PRO A 908 14.44 -20.10 -25.06
CA PRO A 908 13.10 -20.48 -24.64
C PRO A 908 12.27 -21.10 -25.78
N ILE A 909 11.62 -22.23 -25.48
CA ILE A 909 10.93 -23.09 -26.47
C ILE A 909 9.54 -22.54 -26.83
N HIS A 910 8.98 -21.60 -26.06
CA HIS A 910 7.58 -21.19 -26.18
C HIS A 910 7.27 -20.34 -27.43
N ASN A 911 6.12 -20.61 -28.07
CA ASN A 911 5.67 -20.05 -29.36
C ASN A 911 5.49 -18.52 -29.42
N ASN A 912 5.60 -17.80 -28.30
CA ASN A 912 5.58 -16.34 -28.30
C ASN A 912 7.00 -15.80 -28.53
N THR A 913 7.20 -15.01 -29.58
CA THR A 913 8.52 -14.50 -30.00
C THR A 913 8.97 -13.27 -29.22
N GLN A 914 8.05 -12.62 -28.50
CA GLN A 914 8.30 -11.35 -27.82
C GLN A 914 8.87 -11.57 -26.41
N GLY A 915 10.07 -11.03 -26.14
CA GLY A 915 10.69 -11.02 -24.80
C GLY A 915 11.43 -12.30 -24.38
N ARG A 916 11.87 -13.15 -25.32
CA ARG A 916 12.60 -14.41 -25.00
C ARG A 916 13.94 -14.20 -24.31
N ASP A 917 14.52 -13.02 -24.46
CA ASP A 917 15.77 -12.57 -23.86
C ASP A 917 15.53 -11.67 -22.63
N GLU A 918 14.33 -11.73 -22.03
CA GLU A 918 13.97 -11.07 -20.78
C GLU A 918 13.72 -12.12 -19.68
N PRO A 919 14.17 -11.88 -18.44
CA PRO A 919 14.14 -12.92 -17.39
C PRO A 919 12.75 -13.11 -16.76
N PHE A 920 11.95 -12.04 -16.70
CA PHE A 920 10.69 -12.01 -15.97
C PHE A 920 9.56 -11.60 -16.91
N ARG A 921 8.58 -12.49 -17.10
CA ARG A 921 7.40 -12.23 -17.93
C ARG A 921 6.49 -11.21 -17.23
N GLN A 922 6.04 -11.53 -16.02
CA GLN A 922 5.25 -10.66 -15.16
C GLN A 922 6.06 -10.22 -13.94
N LEU A 923 5.97 -8.93 -13.59
CA LEU A 923 6.59 -8.37 -12.39
C LEU A 923 5.51 -7.89 -11.42
N VAL A 924 5.50 -8.45 -10.22
CA VAL A 924 4.63 -8.03 -9.13
C VAL A 924 5.46 -7.26 -8.11
N THR A 925 5.33 -5.94 -8.12
CA THR A 925 5.98 -5.08 -7.13
C THR A 925 5.10 -4.93 -5.90
N GLN A 926 5.44 -5.57 -4.78
CA GLN A 926 4.68 -5.35 -3.56
C GLN A 926 4.95 -3.95 -2.97
N GLY A 927 3.94 -3.35 -2.36
CA GLY A 927 4.11 -2.18 -1.54
C GLY A 927 4.85 -2.50 -0.24
N MET A 928 5.49 -1.48 0.33
CA MET A 928 6.28 -1.64 1.55
C MET A 928 5.39 -1.97 2.74
N VAL A 929 5.91 -2.74 3.70
CA VAL A 929 5.27 -2.90 5.01
C VAL A 929 5.85 -1.86 5.95
N HIS A 930 4.97 -1.01 6.49
CA HIS A 930 5.30 0.04 7.43
C HIS A 930 4.88 -0.37 8.84
N ALA A 931 5.69 -0.02 9.83
CA ALA A 931 5.40 -0.21 11.24
C ALA A 931 5.44 1.11 11.99
N LYS A 932 4.74 1.16 13.12
CA LYS A 932 4.86 2.26 14.08
C LYS A 932 6.31 2.39 14.51
N THR A 933 6.83 3.61 14.40
CA THR A 933 8.22 3.95 14.65
C THR A 933 8.27 5.13 15.58
N PHE A 934 9.09 5.02 16.62
CA PHE A 934 9.21 6.02 17.68
C PHE A 934 10.52 6.78 17.50
N LYS A 935 10.44 8.12 17.47
CA LYS A 935 11.59 9.01 17.41
C LYS A 935 11.63 9.88 18.66
N ASP A 936 12.83 10.16 19.13
CA ASP A 936 13.08 11.13 20.18
C ASP A 936 12.69 12.54 19.65
N PRO A 937 11.79 13.26 20.33
CA PRO A 937 11.23 14.52 19.82
C PRO A 937 12.25 15.67 19.79
N LEU A 938 13.37 15.55 20.50
CA LEU A 938 14.40 16.59 20.57
C LEU A 938 15.53 16.34 19.58
N THR A 939 15.91 15.07 19.40
CA THR A 939 17.09 14.68 18.59
C THR A 939 16.71 14.08 17.23
N GLY A 940 15.46 13.66 17.05
CA GLY A 940 15.02 12.93 15.85
C GLY A 940 15.57 11.51 15.75
N ARG A 941 16.30 11.02 16.76
CA ARG A 941 16.88 9.67 16.79
C ARG A 941 15.78 8.62 16.97
N PHE A 942 15.86 7.52 16.22
CA PHE A 942 15.00 6.36 16.46
C PHE A 942 15.23 5.75 17.85
N LEU A 943 14.13 5.53 18.57
CA LEU A 943 14.11 4.93 19.90
C LEU A 943 14.02 3.41 19.78
N LYS A 944 14.76 2.70 20.62
CA LYS A 944 14.66 1.25 20.75
C LYS A 944 13.39 0.84 21.51
N PRO A 945 12.88 -0.39 21.33
CA PRO A 945 11.69 -0.86 22.05
C PRO A 945 11.83 -0.74 23.56
N GLU A 946 13.01 -1.02 24.14
CA GLU A 946 13.22 -0.89 25.58
C GLU A 946 13.21 0.58 26.08
N GLU A 947 13.42 1.57 25.21
CA GLU A 947 13.43 3.01 25.53
C GLU A 947 12.01 3.62 25.56
N VAL A 948 11.01 2.89 25.06
CA VAL A 948 9.61 3.33 24.99
C VAL A 948 8.78 2.53 25.99
N ASP A 949 7.95 3.22 26.77
CA ASP A 949 6.93 2.63 27.62
C ASP A 949 5.60 2.65 26.88
N LEU A 950 5.06 1.45 26.66
CA LEU A 950 3.80 1.17 25.95
C LEU A 950 2.73 0.60 26.90
N SER A 951 2.87 0.78 28.21
CA SER A 951 1.85 0.39 29.20
C SER A 951 0.47 1.00 28.90
N ASN A 952 0.45 2.23 28.38
CA ASN A 952 -0.69 2.80 27.66
C ASN A 952 -0.34 2.96 26.17
N PRO A 953 -0.75 2.04 25.28
CA PRO A 953 -0.42 2.10 23.85
C PRO A 953 -0.93 3.35 23.11
N ASN A 954 -1.93 4.04 23.66
CA ASN A 954 -2.47 5.28 23.08
C ASN A 954 -1.65 6.51 23.50
N GLU A 955 -0.85 6.41 24.55
CA GLU A 955 -0.03 7.50 25.10
C GLU A 955 1.38 6.97 25.41
N PRO A 956 2.15 6.59 24.37
CA PRO A 956 3.51 6.09 24.58
C PRO A 956 4.40 7.19 25.15
N ILE A 957 5.34 6.80 26.01
CA ILE A 957 6.27 7.71 26.68
C ILE A 957 7.70 7.19 26.57
N GLN A 958 8.64 8.10 26.30
CA GLN A 958 10.07 7.78 26.35
C GLN A 958 10.49 7.63 27.82
N LYS A 959 11.09 6.49 28.18
CA LYS A 959 11.41 6.18 29.59
C LYS A 959 12.41 7.14 30.22
N SER A 960 13.40 7.61 29.45
CA SER A 960 14.47 8.48 29.95
C SER A 960 14.03 9.93 30.17
N THR A 961 13.32 10.51 29.22
CA THR A 961 12.93 11.93 29.23
C THR A 961 11.52 12.16 29.75
N ARG A 962 10.70 11.10 29.82
CA ARG A 962 9.25 11.15 30.09
C ARG A 962 8.45 11.99 29.09
N LEU A 963 9.03 12.28 27.92
CA LEU A 963 8.36 12.99 26.83
C LEU A 963 7.62 12.01 25.93
N ALA A 964 6.56 12.50 25.27
CA ALA A 964 5.90 11.75 24.20
C ALA A 964 6.84 11.65 22.99
N PRO A 965 7.13 10.44 22.48
CA PRO A 965 7.92 10.27 21.28
C PRO A 965 7.14 10.76 20.04
N GLU A 966 7.85 11.19 19.00
CA GLU A 966 7.24 11.40 17.69
C GLU A 966 6.93 10.03 17.07
N ILE A 967 5.66 9.81 16.70
CA ILE A 967 5.17 8.53 16.16
C ILE A 967 4.89 8.69 14.67
N SER A 968 5.45 7.79 13.86
CA SER A 968 5.20 7.74 12.42
C SER A 968 5.15 6.29 11.92
N PHE A 969 4.47 6.05 10.80
CA PHE A 969 4.51 4.76 10.10
C PHE A 969 5.59 4.77 9.03
N GLU A 970 6.62 3.98 9.25
CA GLU A 970 7.83 3.97 8.43
C GLU A 970 8.13 2.55 7.97
N LYS A 971 8.81 2.42 6.81
CA LYS A 971 9.33 1.13 6.32
C LYS A 971 10.03 0.36 7.46
N MET A 972 9.66 -0.91 7.63
CA MET A 972 10.34 -1.79 8.58
C MET A 972 11.83 -1.91 8.23
N SER A 973 12.69 -1.67 9.21
CA SER A 973 14.14 -1.81 9.07
C SER A 973 14.81 -1.94 10.43
N LYS A 974 15.98 -2.60 10.45
CA LYS A 974 16.78 -2.78 11.68
C LYS A 974 17.19 -1.45 12.31
N SER A 975 17.61 -0.47 11.49
CA SER A 975 18.07 0.84 11.96
C SER A 975 16.97 1.72 12.58
N LYS A 976 15.70 1.44 12.27
CA LYS A 976 14.54 2.13 12.84
C LYS A 976 13.95 1.40 14.05
N TYR A 977 14.47 0.22 14.40
CA TYR A 977 13.99 -0.64 15.48
C TYR A 977 12.47 -0.94 15.45
N ASN A 978 11.89 -0.94 14.26
CA ASN A 978 10.45 -1.11 14.02
C ASN A 978 10.13 -2.43 13.28
N GLY A 979 11.14 -3.30 13.10
CA GLY A 979 10.95 -4.61 12.49
C GLY A 979 10.22 -5.55 13.43
N ILE A 980 9.12 -6.13 12.97
CA ILE A 980 8.31 -7.08 13.75
C ILE A 980 8.70 -8.50 13.35
N ASP A 981 9.09 -9.29 14.35
CA ASP A 981 9.42 -10.70 14.17
C ASP A 981 8.13 -11.50 13.88
N PRO A 982 8.05 -12.18 12.73
CA PRO A 982 6.87 -12.95 12.38
C PRO A 982 6.58 -14.11 13.35
N GLU A 983 7.59 -14.64 14.05
CA GLU A 983 7.42 -15.74 14.99
C GLU A 983 6.51 -15.35 16.15
N ILE A 984 6.71 -14.16 16.72
CA ILE A 984 5.90 -13.63 17.82
C ILE A 984 4.43 -13.47 17.37
N THR A 985 4.22 -12.94 16.16
CA THR A 985 2.87 -12.79 15.59
C THR A 985 2.21 -14.15 15.36
N ILE A 986 2.94 -15.12 14.81
CA ILE A 986 2.44 -16.47 14.53
C ILE A 986 2.08 -17.20 15.82
N GLU A 987 2.92 -17.14 16.85
CA GLU A 987 2.65 -17.77 18.15
C GLU A 987 1.40 -17.21 18.81
N LYS A 988 1.12 -15.92 18.62
CA LYS A 988 -0.07 -15.28 19.18
C LYS A 988 -1.34 -15.51 18.38
N TYR A 989 -1.26 -15.49 17.05
CA TYR A 989 -2.47 -15.43 16.20
C TYR A 989 -2.64 -16.63 15.25
N GLY A 990 -1.62 -17.44 15.05
CA GLY A 990 -1.54 -18.46 14.00
C GLY A 990 -1.00 -17.92 12.67
N ALA A 991 -0.26 -18.75 11.96
CA ALA A 991 0.32 -18.45 10.65
C ALA A 991 -0.74 -18.20 9.58
N ASP A 992 -1.80 -19.01 9.50
CA ASP A 992 -2.82 -18.81 8.46
C ASP A 992 -3.64 -17.52 8.67
N ALA A 993 -3.94 -17.17 9.92
CA ALA A 993 -4.58 -15.89 10.25
C ALA A 993 -3.67 -14.71 9.89
N THR A 994 -2.37 -14.83 10.16
CA THR A 994 -1.35 -13.82 9.81
C THR A 994 -1.22 -13.64 8.30
N ARG A 995 -1.18 -14.74 7.54
CA ARG A 995 -1.15 -14.74 6.07
C ARG A 995 -2.38 -14.09 5.47
N LEU A 996 -3.58 -14.48 5.94
CA LEU A 996 -4.83 -13.89 5.48
C LEU A 996 -4.89 -12.40 5.77
N HIS A 997 -4.43 -11.97 6.96
CA HIS A 997 -4.37 -10.57 7.31
C HIS A 997 -3.45 -9.79 6.35
N MET A 998 -2.25 -10.34 6.08
CA MET A 998 -1.28 -9.77 5.16
C MET A 998 -1.84 -9.58 3.74
N LEU A 999 -2.62 -10.55 3.26
CA LEU A 999 -3.25 -10.50 1.94
C LEU A 999 -4.49 -9.59 1.91
N TYR A 1000 -5.18 -9.42 3.05
CA TYR A 1000 -6.43 -8.67 3.15
C TYR A 1000 -6.25 -7.17 3.39
N LYS A 1001 -5.28 -6.78 4.22
CA LYS A 1001 -5.15 -5.42 4.76
C LYS A 1001 -4.96 -4.35 3.69
N ALA A 1002 -4.21 -4.64 2.63
CA ALA A 1002 -3.94 -3.70 1.55
C ALA A 1002 -3.76 -4.43 0.20
N PRO A 1003 -4.11 -3.78 -0.93
CA PRO A 1003 -3.73 -4.28 -2.26
C PRO A 1003 -2.23 -4.55 -2.37
N VAL A 1004 -1.82 -5.50 -3.21
CA VAL A 1004 -0.42 -5.95 -3.28
C VAL A 1004 0.55 -4.80 -3.56
N SER A 1005 0.23 -3.87 -4.45
CA SER A 1005 1.09 -2.74 -4.82
C SER A 1005 1.15 -1.61 -3.78
N GLU A 1006 0.20 -1.58 -2.84
CA GLU A 1006 0.04 -0.48 -1.88
C GLU A 1006 0.82 -0.72 -0.58
N ILE A 1007 1.17 0.38 0.09
CA ILE A 1007 1.80 0.34 1.41
C ILE A 1007 0.85 -0.36 2.39
N LEU A 1008 1.38 -1.28 3.20
CA LEU A 1008 0.65 -1.94 4.26
C LEU A 1008 1.14 -1.39 5.60
N GLU A 1009 0.27 -0.66 6.29
CA GLU A 1009 0.50 -0.23 7.66
C GLU A 1009 0.13 -1.36 8.61
N TRP A 1010 1.16 -1.87 9.28
CA TRP A 1010 1.06 -3.07 10.09
C TRP A 1010 0.55 -2.78 11.50
N GLU A 1011 -0.49 -3.51 11.91
CA GLU A 1011 -1.07 -3.45 13.26
C GLU A 1011 -1.58 -4.84 13.70
N ASP A 1012 -0.92 -5.45 14.68
CA ASP A 1012 -1.22 -6.80 15.17
C ASP A 1012 -2.68 -7.00 15.61
N SER A 1013 -3.27 -5.98 16.24
CA SER A 1013 -4.65 -6.03 16.77
C SER A 1013 -5.70 -6.31 15.68
N SER A 1014 -5.39 -5.99 14.42
CA SER A 1014 -6.30 -6.18 13.30
C SER A 1014 -6.35 -7.60 12.74
N ILE A 1015 -5.46 -8.50 13.18
CA ILE A 1015 -5.46 -9.93 12.80
C ILE A 1015 -6.66 -10.67 13.38
N VAL A 1016 -7.17 -10.24 14.54
CA VAL A 1016 -8.32 -10.86 15.24
C VAL A 1016 -9.56 -10.98 14.34
N GLY A 1017 -9.74 -10.03 13.40
CA GLY A 1017 -10.81 -10.10 12.41
C GLY A 1017 -10.73 -11.34 11.51
N MET A 1018 -9.52 -11.77 11.13
CA MET A 1018 -9.31 -12.98 10.34
C MET A 1018 -9.57 -14.25 11.14
N GLN A 1019 -9.14 -14.30 12.41
CA GLN A 1019 -9.45 -15.44 13.31
C GLN A 1019 -10.96 -15.63 13.48
N ARG A 1020 -11.71 -14.53 13.68
CA ARG A 1020 -13.18 -14.58 13.75
C ARG A 1020 -13.80 -15.09 12.45
N TRP A 1021 -13.27 -14.70 11.30
CA TRP A 1021 -13.75 -15.22 10.02
C TRP A 1021 -13.42 -16.71 9.85
N ILE A 1022 -12.22 -17.16 10.20
CA ILE A 1022 -11.81 -18.58 10.19
C ILE A 1022 -12.78 -19.42 11.02
N LEU A 1023 -13.12 -18.98 12.24
CA LEU A 1023 -14.07 -19.71 13.10
C LEU A 1023 -15.48 -19.82 12.47
N ARG A 1024 -15.91 -18.83 11.68
CA ARG A 1024 -17.17 -18.91 10.93
C ARG A 1024 -17.09 -19.96 9.81
N VAL A 1025 -15.98 -20.02 9.09
CA VAL A 1025 -15.75 -21.06 8.07
C VAL A 1025 -15.71 -22.45 8.72
N TRP A 1026 -15.03 -22.58 9.87
CA TRP A 1026 -14.99 -23.83 10.63
C TRP A 1026 -16.38 -24.35 10.99
N ARG A 1027 -17.28 -23.47 11.46
CA ARG A 1027 -18.68 -23.85 11.77
C ARG A 1027 -19.43 -24.39 10.56
N LEU A 1028 -19.19 -23.84 9.35
CA LEU A 1028 -19.77 -24.35 8.11
C LEU A 1028 -19.21 -25.74 7.74
N VAL A 1029 -17.95 -26.00 8.09
CA VAL A 1029 -17.30 -27.30 7.85
C VAL A 1029 -17.83 -28.35 8.83
N GLU A 1030 -17.91 -28.02 10.12
CA GLU A 1030 -18.47 -28.92 11.14
C GLU A 1030 -19.95 -29.23 10.89
N SER A 1031 -20.72 -28.23 10.45
CA SER A 1031 -22.14 -28.42 10.14
C SER A 1031 -22.38 -29.42 9.02
N ILE A 1032 -21.40 -29.65 8.13
CA ILE A 1032 -21.46 -30.70 7.10
C ILE A 1032 -20.92 -32.03 7.63
N ALA A 1033 -19.80 -32.00 8.36
CA ALA A 1033 -19.11 -33.19 8.82
C ALA A 1033 -19.93 -34.06 9.79
N ASN A 1034 -20.87 -33.45 10.53
CA ASN A 1034 -21.72 -34.11 11.52
C ASN A 1034 -22.95 -34.83 10.93
N PHE A 1035 -23.14 -34.83 9.61
CA PHE A 1035 -24.33 -35.44 8.96
C PHE A 1035 -24.08 -36.82 8.36
N PRO A 1036 -25.11 -37.70 8.33
CA PRO A 1036 -25.02 -39.01 7.68
C PRO A 1036 -24.72 -38.85 6.18
N ARG A 1037 -23.70 -39.55 5.70
CA ARG A 1037 -23.22 -39.46 4.32
C ARG A 1037 -24.21 -40.08 3.35
N GLN A 1038 -24.79 -39.29 2.45
CA GLN A 1038 -25.32 -39.80 1.19
C GLN A 1038 -24.20 -39.86 0.13
N SER A 1039 -24.33 -40.78 -0.83
CA SER A 1039 -23.32 -41.19 -1.82
C SER A 1039 -22.70 -40.04 -2.63
N ASP A 1040 -21.48 -40.28 -3.11
CA ASP A 1040 -20.48 -39.27 -3.51
C ASP A 1040 -20.71 -38.45 -4.77
N ASP A 1041 -21.68 -38.83 -5.60
CA ASP A 1041 -22.01 -38.06 -6.79
C ASP A 1041 -23.23 -37.20 -6.51
N LEU A 1042 -22.99 -36.06 -5.84
CA LEU A 1042 -23.95 -34.98 -5.76
C LEU A 1042 -24.15 -34.41 -7.16
N ILE A 1043 -25.10 -34.97 -7.93
CA ILE A 1043 -25.49 -34.44 -9.23
C ILE A 1043 -26.19 -33.10 -9.00
N LEU A 1044 -25.46 -32.01 -9.25
CA LEU A 1044 -26.01 -30.66 -9.26
C LEU A 1044 -26.90 -30.48 -10.50
N ASN A 1045 -28.21 -30.66 -10.33
CA ASN A 1045 -29.18 -30.43 -11.40
C ASN A 1045 -29.92 -29.10 -11.18
N MET A 1046 -29.53 -28.06 -11.93
CA MET A 1046 -30.16 -26.72 -11.87
C MET A 1046 -31.68 -26.73 -12.07
N SER A 1047 -32.24 -27.69 -12.82
CA SER A 1047 -33.68 -27.78 -13.06
C SER A 1047 -34.48 -28.20 -11.82
N MET A 1048 -33.82 -28.83 -10.84
CA MET A 1048 -34.40 -29.31 -9.59
C MET A 1048 -34.10 -28.38 -8.40
N MET A 1049 -33.37 -27.29 -8.64
CA MET A 1049 -33.00 -26.31 -7.60
C MET A 1049 -34.14 -25.30 -7.38
N SER A 1050 -34.42 -24.97 -6.11
CA SER A 1050 -35.25 -23.81 -5.78
C SER A 1050 -34.56 -22.51 -6.18
N ASN A 1051 -35.31 -21.40 -6.22
CA ASN A 1051 -34.74 -20.09 -6.53
C ASN A 1051 -33.61 -19.69 -5.56
N GLU A 1052 -33.73 -20.03 -4.27
CA GLU A 1052 -32.69 -19.81 -3.26
C GLU A 1052 -31.43 -20.66 -3.51
N GLU A 1053 -31.58 -21.90 -3.96
CA GLU A 1053 -30.47 -22.76 -4.37
C GLU A 1053 -29.79 -22.27 -5.64
N LYS A 1054 -30.57 -21.84 -6.64
CA LYS A 1054 -30.04 -21.24 -7.87
C LYS A 1054 -29.23 -19.99 -7.55
N GLU A 1055 -29.72 -19.13 -6.65
CA GLU A 1055 -29.01 -17.93 -6.21
C GLU A 1055 -27.71 -18.27 -5.47
N THR A 1056 -27.74 -19.28 -4.59
CA THR A 1056 -26.54 -19.77 -3.91
C THR A 1056 -25.52 -20.34 -4.90
N TYR A 1057 -25.98 -21.18 -5.85
CA TYR A 1057 -25.15 -21.75 -6.90
C TYR A 1057 -24.54 -20.68 -7.80
N ARG A 1058 -25.31 -19.62 -8.10
CA ARG A 1058 -24.85 -18.46 -8.84
C ARG A 1058 -23.76 -17.71 -8.10
N LEU A 1059 -23.95 -17.42 -6.81
CA LEU A 1059 -22.95 -16.75 -5.99
C LEU A 1059 -21.66 -17.56 -5.88
N ILE A 1060 -21.75 -18.89 -5.76
CA ILE A 1060 -20.60 -19.80 -5.76
C ILE A 1060 -19.84 -19.66 -7.08
N ASN A 1061 -20.50 -19.83 -8.23
CA ASN A 1061 -19.86 -19.75 -9.54
C ASN A 1061 -19.29 -18.36 -9.84
N PHE A 1062 -19.99 -17.30 -9.41
CA PHE A 1062 -19.49 -15.93 -9.50
C PHE A 1062 -18.22 -15.75 -8.68
N THR A 1063 -18.20 -16.25 -7.44
CA THR A 1063 -17.02 -16.21 -6.57
C THR A 1063 -15.85 -16.99 -7.18
N ILE A 1064 -16.09 -18.19 -7.73
CA ILE A 1064 -15.07 -18.98 -8.42
C ILE A 1064 -14.50 -18.19 -9.60
N LYS A 1065 -15.35 -17.56 -10.41
CA LYS A 1065 -14.93 -16.75 -11.56
C LYS A 1065 -14.04 -15.58 -11.13
N GLU A 1066 -14.51 -14.79 -10.16
CA GLU A 1066 -13.77 -13.61 -9.69
C GLU A 1066 -12.43 -13.99 -9.05
N LEU A 1067 -12.39 -15.02 -8.20
CA LEU A 1067 -11.13 -15.47 -7.61
C LEU A 1067 -10.19 -16.06 -8.66
N THR A 1068 -10.69 -16.81 -9.63
CA THR A 1068 -9.87 -17.34 -10.73
C THR A 1068 -9.21 -16.18 -11.49
N THR A 1069 -9.97 -15.15 -11.88
CA THR A 1069 -9.43 -13.94 -12.52
C THR A 1069 -8.41 -13.23 -11.64
N ILE A 1070 -8.68 -13.07 -10.34
CA ILE A 1070 -7.76 -12.42 -9.40
C ILE A 1070 -6.42 -13.16 -9.32
N PHE A 1071 -6.45 -14.49 -9.22
CA PHE A 1071 -5.24 -15.30 -9.08
C PHE A 1071 -4.49 -15.50 -10.41
N TYR A 1072 -5.14 -15.30 -11.56
CA TYR A 1072 -4.50 -15.36 -12.87
C TYR A 1072 -3.86 -14.02 -13.28
N ASP A 1073 -4.60 -12.92 -13.09
CA ASP A 1073 -4.30 -11.67 -13.81
C ASP A 1073 -3.93 -10.49 -12.88
N THR A 1074 -4.72 -10.25 -11.82
CA THR A 1074 -4.65 -8.96 -11.08
C THR A 1074 -3.91 -9.04 -9.75
N TYR A 1075 -3.88 -10.21 -9.10
CA TYR A 1075 -3.32 -10.44 -7.77
C TYR A 1075 -3.90 -9.53 -6.66
N SER A 1076 -5.14 -9.05 -6.84
CA SER A 1076 -5.89 -8.30 -5.82
C SER A 1076 -6.43 -9.21 -4.71
N PHE A 1077 -5.53 -9.83 -3.92
CA PHE A 1077 -5.90 -10.82 -2.90
C PHE A 1077 -6.79 -10.27 -1.79
N ASN A 1078 -6.74 -8.97 -1.51
CA ASN A 1078 -7.65 -8.30 -0.58
C ASN A 1078 -9.11 -8.43 -1.03
N THR A 1079 -9.34 -8.31 -2.34
CA THR A 1079 -10.65 -8.51 -2.95
C THR A 1079 -11.02 -10.00 -2.94
N ALA A 1080 -10.07 -10.91 -3.15
CA ALA A 1080 -10.32 -12.36 -3.06
C ALA A 1080 -10.82 -12.75 -1.65
N VAL A 1081 -10.15 -12.32 -0.59
CA VAL A 1081 -10.60 -12.55 0.80
C VAL A 1081 -11.97 -11.92 1.05
N SER A 1082 -12.23 -10.72 0.51
CA SER A 1082 -13.55 -10.08 0.59
C SER A 1082 -14.67 -10.91 -0.03
N TYR A 1083 -14.43 -11.52 -1.20
CA TYR A 1083 -15.40 -12.41 -1.85
C TYR A 1083 -15.63 -13.69 -1.04
N LEU A 1084 -14.58 -14.28 -0.47
CA LEU A 1084 -14.72 -15.45 0.40
C LEU A 1084 -15.51 -15.13 1.68
N ILE A 1085 -15.31 -13.95 2.28
CA ILE A 1085 -16.12 -13.48 3.42
C ILE A 1085 -17.58 -13.32 3.01
N LYS A 1086 -17.87 -12.74 1.83
CA LYS A 1086 -19.24 -12.60 1.31
C LYS A 1086 -19.91 -13.97 1.11
N LEU A 1087 -19.21 -14.92 0.49
CA LEU A 1087 -19.71 -16.29 0.33
C LEU A 1087 -19.92 -16.97 1.68
N THR A 1088 -19.01 -16.78 2.64
CA THR A 1088 -19.15 -17.31 4.01
C THR A 1088 -20.41 -16.75 4.68
N ASN A 1089 -20.64 -15.44 4.60
CA ASN A 1089 -21.82 -14.78 5.18
C ASN A 1089 -23.12 -15.33 4.57
N HIS A 1090 -23.16 -15.47 3.23
CA HIS A 1090 -24.30 -16.05 2.52
C HIS A 1090 -24.59 -17.48 2.99
N LEU A 1091 -23.57 -18.35 2.98
CA LEU A 1091 -23.71 -19.74 3.44
C LEU A 1091 -24.07 -19.84 4.93
N THR A 1092 -23.67 -18.87 5.76
CA THR A 1092 -24.04 -18.83 7.18
C THR A 1092 -25.49 -18.39 7.38
N SER A 1093 -26.02 -17.53 6.51
CA SER A 1093 -27.41 -17.05 6.61
C SER A 1093 -28.46 -18.11 6.26
N ILE A 1094 -28.05 -19.16 5.53
CA ILE A 1094 -28.93 -20.29 5.20
C ILE A 1094 -29.07 -21.16 6.45
N SER A 1095 -30.29 -21.24 7.01
CA SER A 1095 -30.56 -22.00 8.25
C SER A 1095 -30.18 -23.48 8.09
N PRO A 1096 -29.35 -24.04 8.99
CA PRO A 1096 -29.08 -25.48 9.01
C PRO A 1096 -30.38 -26.29 9.13
N ASN A 1097 -31.36 -25.81 9.90
CA ASN A 1097 -32.54 -26.60 10.27
C ASN A 1097 -33.70 -26.58 9.25
N VAL A 1098 -33.56 -25.93 8.08
CA VAL A 1098 -34.68 -25.79 7.13
C VAL A 1098 -34.57 -26.68 5.88
N ASN A 1099 -33.41 -27.25 5.52
CA ASN A 1099 -33.35 -28.35 4.55
C ASN A 1099 -31.93 -28.91 4.42
N MET A 1100 -31.59 -29.86 5.29
CA MET A 1100 -30.33 -30.60 5.22
C MET A 1100 -30.46 -31.76 4.25
N SER A 1101 -30.23 -31.46 2.96
CA SER A 1101 -29.66 -32.35 1.94
C SER A 1101 -29.61 -31.63 0.60
N ARG A 1102 -29.14 -30.37 0.56
CA ARG A 1102 -28.99 -29.64 -0.70
C ARG A 1102 -27.57 -29.80 -1.24
N PRO A 1103 -27.36 -30.55 -2.35
CA PRO A 1103 -26.06 -30.68 -3.02
C PRO A 1103 -25.30 -29.36 -3.19
N VAL A 1104 -26.02 -28.26 -3.43
CA VAL A 1104 -25.48 -26.91 -3.63
C VAL A 1104 -24.76 -26.37 -2.40
N TYR A 1105 -25.28 -26.61 -1.19
CA TYR A 1105 -24.66 -26.11 0.04
C TYR A 1105 -23.33 -26.80 0.32
N ILE A 1106 -23.31 -28.14 0.21
CA ILE A 1106 -22.10 -28.95 0.38
C ILE A 1106 -21.06 -28.57 -0.68
N TYR A 1107 -21.49 -28.41 -1.94
CA TYR A 1107 -20.65 -27.90 -3.01
C TYR A 1107 -20.07 -26.52 -2.68
N GLY A 1108 -20.89 -25.60 -2.20
CA GLY A 1108 -20.49 -24.25 -1.80
C GLY A 1108 -19.41 -24.23 -0.74
N VAL A 1109 -19.56 -25.01 0.34
CA VAL A 1109 -18.55 -25.10 1.40
C VAL A 1109 -17.27 -25.78 0.90
N LYS A 1110 -17.37 -26.85 0.11
CA LYS A 1110 -16.19 -27.48 -0.53
C LYS A 1110 -15.44 -26.49 -1.43
N CYS A 1111 -16.15 -25.71 -2.24
CA CYS A 1111 -15.56 -24.66 -3.08
C CYS A 1111 -14.94 -23.55 -2.24
N LEU A 1112 -15.60 -23.11 -1.16
CA LEU A 1112 -15.06 -22.11 -0.23
C LEU A 1112 -13.71 -22.57 0.35
N VAL A 1113 -13.63 -23.81 0.85
CA VAL A 1113 -12.39 -24.39 1.39
C VAL A 1113 -11.31 -24.50 0.32
N LYS A 1114 -11.63 -25.02 -0.88
CA LYS A 1114 -10.70 -25.08 -2.02
C LYS A 1114 -10.14 -23.71 -2.42
N MET A 1115 -10.98 -22.69 -2.46
CA MET A 1115 -10.57 -21.33 -2.82
C MET A 1115 -9.78 -20.61 -1.72
N MET A 1116 -10.04 -20.94 -0.45
CA MET A 1116 -9.32 -20.42 0.70
C MET A 1116 -7.92 -21.05 0.86
N ALA A 1117 -7.77 -22.32 0.50
CA ALA A 1117 -6.57 -23.11 0.78
C ALA A 1117 -5.24 -22.51 0.27
N PRO A 1118 -5.13 -21.87 -0.91
CA PRO A 1118 -3.87 -21.23 -1.31
C PRO A 1118 -3.41 -20.12 -0.35
N MET A 1119 -4.35 -19.40 0.29
CA MET A 1119 -4.06 -18.29 1.19
C MET A 1119 -3.86 -18.75 2.64
N ALA A 1120 -4.64 -19.74 3.07
CA ALA A 1120 -4.60 -20.36 4.39
C ALA A 1120 -4.39 -21.89 4.28
N PRO A 1121 -3.18 -22.35 3.93
CA PRO A 1121 -2.93 -23.74 3.56
C PRO A 1121 -3.17 -24.78 4.65
N SER A 1122 -2.83 -24.50 5.91
CA SER A 1122 -3.00 -25.51 6.97
C SER A 1122 -4.48 -25.70 7.34
N LEU A 1123 -5.25 -24.61 7.38
CA LEU A 1123 -6.69 -24.62 7.58
C LEU A 1123 -7.42 -25.22 6.39
N GLY A 1124 -6.97 -24.92 5.17
CA GLY A 1124 -7.50 -25.54 3.95
C GLY A 1124 -7.41 -27.06 4.01
N GLU A 1125 -6.24 -27.59 4.37
CA GLU A 1125 -6.03 -29.04 4.55
C GLU A 1125 -6.84 -29.61 5.71
N GLU A 1126 -6.86 -28.95 6.88
CA GLU A 1126 -7.63 -29.42 8.04
C GLU A 1126 -9.12 -29.51 7.72
N PHE A 1127 -9.67 -28.45 7.13
CA PHE A 1127 -11.08 -28.38 6.78
C PHE A 1127 -11.40 -29.40 5.69
N TRP A 1128 -10.50 -29.60 4.72
CA TRP A 1128 -10.66 -30.63 3.70
C TRP A 1128 -10.64 -32.05 4.28
N GLU A 1129 -9.72 -32.34 5.20
CA GLU A 1129 -9.68 -33.63 5.88
C GLU A 1129 -10.97 -33.88 6.68
N VAL A 1130 -11.47 -32.87 7.38
CA VAL A 1130 -12.73 -32.96 8.14
C VAL A 1130 -13.93 -33.22 7.23
N LEU A 1131 -14.02 -32.52 6.09
CA LEU A 1131 -15.08 -32.72 5.09
C LEU A 1131 -15.02 -34.11 4.43
N ASN A 1132 -13.87 -34.78 4.43
CA ASN A 1132 -13.66 -36.04 3.70
C ASN A 1132 -13.21 -37.23 4.59
N LYS A 1133 -13.35 -37.14 5.92
CA LYS A 1133 -12.93 -38.19 6.88
C LYS A 1133 -13.27 -39.61 6.39
N GLY A 1134 -12.42 -40.61 6.57
CA GLY A 1134 -12.77 -42.01 6.24
C GLY A 1134 -12.78 -42.39 4.76
N ARG A 1135 -12.43 -41.48 3.84
CA ARG A 1135 -12.02 -41.81 2.46
C ARG A 1135 -10.60 -41.31 2.31
N GLY A 1136 -9.62 -42.20 2.29
CA GLY A 1136 -8.19 -41.85 2.34
C GLY A 1136 -7.89 -40.51 1.67
N THR A 1137 -7.56 -39.50 2.47
CA THR A 1137 -7.60 -38.12 2.01
C THR A 1137 -6.32 -37.76 1.29
N ARG A 1138 -6.44 -37.43 0.00
CA ARG A 1138 -5.40 -36.71 -0.74
C ARG A 1138 -5.32 -35.29 -0.19
N THR A 1139 -4.15 -34.68 -0.31
CA THR A 1139 -3.96 -33.26 0.03
C THR A 1139 -4.91 -32.41 -0.81
N ILE A 1140 -5.45 -31.33 -0.23
CA ILE A 1140 -6.26 -30.36 -0.98
C ILE A 1140 -5.52 -29.77 -2.19
N PHE A 1141 -4.18 -29.77 -2.19
CA PHE A 1141 -3.39 -29.25 -3.31
C PHE A 1141 -3.22 -30.27 -4.45
N GLU A 1142 -3.61 -31.53 -4.27
CA GLU A 1142 -3.79 -32.52 -5.34
C GLU A 1142 -5.20 -32.46 -5.97
N GLU A 1143 -6.12 -31.74 -5.33
CA GLU A 1143 -7.45 -31.51 -5.87
C GLU A 1143 -7.43 -30.42 -6.96
N SER A 1144 -8.28 -30.60 -7.97
CA SER A 1144 -8.48 -29.55 -8.98
C SER A 1144 -9.15 -28.32 -8.39
N TRP A 1145 -8.66 -27.14 -8.82
CA TRP A 1145 -9.33 -25.86 -8.58
C TRP A 1145 -10.79 -25.90 -9.09
N PRO A 1146 -11.76 -25.31 -8.36
CA PRO A 1146 -13.15 -25.30 -8.78
C PRO A 1146 -13.32 -24.69 -10.17
N LYS A 1147 -14.08 -25.35 -11.05
CA LYS A 1147 -14.38 -24.83 -12.40
C LYS A 1147 -15.65 -24.00 -12.35
N VAL A 1148 -15.66 -22.90 -13.11
CA VAL A 1148 -16.85 -22.07 -13.29
C VAL A 1148 -17.84 -22.82 -14.18
N ASP A 1149 -19.07 -23.02 -13.69
CA ASP A 1149 -20.20 -23.41 -14.52
C ASP A 1149 -20.89 -22.15 -15.06
N ASN A 1150 -20.71 -21.90 -16.36
CA ASN A 1150 -21.32 -20.75 -17.05
C ASN A 1150 -22.85 -20.78 -17.01
N LYS A 1151 -23.48 -21.95 -16.88
CA LYS A 1151 -24.94 -22.05 -16.72
C LYS A 1151 -25.36 -21.52 -15.35
N GLY A 1152 -24.60 -21.81 -14.30
CA GLY A 1152 -24.84 -21.28 -12.96
C GLY A 1152 -24.70 -19.76 -12.83
N LEU A 1153 -24.04 -19.08 -13.79
CA LEU A 1153 -23.94 -17.61 -13.82
C LEU A 1153 -25.17 -16.90 -14.40
N SER A 1154 -26.08 -17.65 -15.02
CA SER A 1154 -27.29 -17.10 -15.61
C SER A 1154 -28.19 -16.48 -14.53
N VAL A 1155 -28.79 -15.35 -14.87
CA VAL A 1155 -29.78 -14.68 -14.03
C VAL A 1155 -31.09 -14.71 -14.79
N GLU A 1156 -32.17 -15.22 -14.21
CA GLU A 1156 -33.48 -15.29 -14.89
C GLU A 1156 -34.12 -13.91 -15.00
N GLU A 1157 -33.94 -13.06 -13.98
CA GLU A 1157 -34.44 -11.68 -13.94
C GLU A 1157 -33.32 -10.71 -13.56
N VAL A 1158 -33.34 -9.52 -14.15
CA VAL A 1158 -32.37 -8.47 -13.91
C VAL A 1158 -33.11 -7.21 -13.47
N THR A 1159 -32.66 -6.61 -12.36
CA THR A 1159 -33.15 -5.31 -11.91
C THR A 1159 -32.82 -4.25 -12.96
N CYS A 1160 -33.86 -3.73 -13.62
CA CYS A 1160 -33.78 -2.59 -14.52
C CYS A 1160 -34.11 -1.31 -13.73
N VAL A 1161 -33.18 -0.35 -13.71
CA VAL A 1161 -33.39 0.96 -13.10
C VAL A 1161 -34.01 1.91 -14.13
N VAL A 1162 -35.13 2.52 -13.78
CA VAL A 1162 -35.84 3.46 -14.66
C VAL A 1162 -35.58 4.89 -14.20
N GLN A 1163 -35.10 5.69 -15.15
CA GLN A 1163 -34.82 7.10 -14.97
C GLN A 1163 -35.75 7.95 -15.84
N ILE A 1164 -36.05 9.15 -15.37
CA ILE A 1164 -36.76 10.18 -16.14
C ILE A 1164 -35.92 11.44 -16.11
N ASN A 1165 -35.51 11.93 -17.28
CA ASN A 1165 -34.57 13.05 -17.43
C ASN A 1165 -33.31 12.89 -16.55
N GLY A 1166 -32.79 11.66 -16.44
CA GLY A 1166 -31.58 11.34 -15.69
C GLY A 1166 -31.77 11.10 -14.18
N LYS A 1167 -32.96 11.36 -13.61
CA LYS A 1167 -33.26 11.08 -12.19
C LYS A 1167 -33.91 9.69 -12.03
N MET A 1168 -33.38 8.86 -11.11
CA MET A 1168 -33.94 7.54 -10.80
C MET A 1168 -35.32 7.68 -10.15
N ARG A 1169 -36.32 6.93 -10.65
CA ARG A 1169 -37.70 6.97 -10.13
C ARG A 1169 -38.12 5.64 -9.51
N PHE A 1170 -37.79 4.54 -10.17
CA PHE A 1170 -38.10 3.20 -9.68
C PHE A 1170 -37.19 2.16 -10.34
N SER A 1171 -37.28 0.92 -9.87
CA SER A 1171 -36.68 -0.24 -10.50
C SER A 1171 -37.71 -1.36 -10.62
N LEU A 1172 -37.53 -2.23 -11.61
CA LEU A 1172 -38.37 -3.39 -11.85
C LEU A 1172 -37.51 -4.62 -12.20
N GLN A 1173 -38.01 -5.81 -11.92
CA GLN A 1173 -37.40 -7.04 -12.40
C GLN A 1173 -37.78 -7.27 -13.86
N VAL A 1174 -36.80 -7.48 -14.71
CA VAL A 1174 -36.99 -7.70 -16.15
C VAL A 1174 -36.36 -9.05 -16.51
N PRO A 1175 -37.08 -9.97 -17.20
CA PRO A 1175 -36.49 -11.21 -17.64
C PRO A 1175 -35.23 -10.99 -18.46
N SER A 1176 -34.15 -11.70 -18.15
CA SER A 1176 -32.86 -11.52 -18.81
C SER A 1176 -32.90 -11.84 -20.31
N SER A 1177 -33.83 -12.70 -20.73
CA SER A 1177 -34.11 -13.05 -22.12
C SER A 1177 -34.53 -11.86 -22.97
N ILE A 1178 -35.24 -10.90 -22.38
CA ILE A 1178 -35.72 -9.71 -23.08
C ILE A 1178 -34.88 -8.46 -22.79
N LEU A 1179 -33.89 -8.53 -21.89
CA LEU A 1179 -33.13 -7.35 -21.44
C LEU A 1179 -32.41 -6.62 -22.59
N LYS A 1180 -32.03 -7.34 -23.66
CA LYS A 1180 -31.41 -6.77 -24.86
C LYS A 1180 -32.41 -6.32 -25.92
N ASP A 1181 -33.69 -6.65 -25.75
CA ASP A 1181 -34.78 -6.20 -26.61
C ASP A 1181 -35.37 -4.91 -26.03
N ASN A 1182 -34.83 -3.78 -26.49
CA ASN A 1182 -35.20 -2.45 -26.00
C ASN A 1182 -36.72 -2.21 -26.05
N LEU A 1183 -37.41 -2.72 -27.07
CA LEU A 1183 -38.86 -2.53 -27.23
C LEU A 1183 -39.63 -3.32 -26.19
N MET A 1184 -39.27 -4.59 -25.95
CA MET A 1184 -39.93 -5.40 -24.93
C MET A 1184 -39.68 -4.88 -23.52
N VAL A 1185 -38.45 -4.42 -23.22
CA VAL A 1185 -38.13 -3.81 -21.91
C VAL A 1185 -38.93 -2.52 -21.71
N GLU A 1186 -39.00 -1.66 -22.72
CA GLU A 1186 -39.77 -0.42 -22.66
C GLU A 1186 -41.27 -0.70 -22.45
N MET A 1187 -41.84 -1.66 -23.19
CA MET A 1187 -43.24 -2.06 -23.02
C MET A 1187 -43.53 -2.57 -21.62
N LEU A 1188 -42.63 -3.38 -21.05
CA LEU A 1188 -42.78 -3.92 -19.71
C LEU A 1188 -42.67 -2.81 -18.65
N ILE A 1189 -41.77 -1.85 -18.85
CA ILE A 1189 -41.67 -0.65 -18.01
C ILE A 1189 -42.98 0.14 -18.04
N ARG A 1190 -43.49 0.48 -19.24
CA ARG A 1190 -44.71 1.29 -19.40
C ARG A 1190 -45.97 0.62 -18.84
N LYS A 1191 -46.06 -0.70 -18.96
CA LYS A 1191 -47.18 -1.49 -18.41
C LYS A 1191 -47.12 -1.66 -16.89
N SER A 1192 -45.98 -1.42 -16.26
CA SER A 1192 -45.87 -1.50 -14.80
C SER A 1192 -46.63 -0.35 -14.14
N ASN A 1193 -47.18 -0.58 -12.93
CA ASN A 1193 -47.91 0.45 -12.18
C ASN A 1193 -47.09 1.72 -11.98
N ASN A 1194 -45.77 1.57 -11.73
CA ASN A 1194 -44.86 2.71 -11.59
C ASN A 1194 -44.58 3.40 -12.94
N GLY A 1195 -44.55 2.65 -14.05
CA GLY A 1195 -44.42 3.21 -15.40
C GLY A 1195 -45.65 4.03 -15.79
N GLN A 1196 -46.85 3.51 -15.57
CA GLN A 1196 -48.09 4.26 -15.79
C GLN A 1196 -48.08 5.55 -14.99
N LYS A 1197 -47.77 5.49 -13.70
CA LYS A 1197 -47.69 6.67 -12.84
C LYS A 1197 -46.63 7.68 -13.29
N TRP A 1198 -45.40 7.26 -13.54
CA TRP A 1198 -44.28 8.19 -13.73
C TRP A 1198 -44.04 8.62 -15.18
N ILE A 1199 -44.41 7.80 -16.15
CA ILE A 1199 -44.16 8.02 -17.58
C ILE A 1199 -45.43 8.49 -18.28
N GLU A 1200 -46.59 7.90 -17.97
CA GLU A 1200 -47.85 8.22 -18.65
C GLU A 1200 -48.63 9.33 -17.91
N GLU A 1201 -48.89 9.17 -16.60
CA GLU A 1201 -49.70 10.12 -15.81
C GLU A 1201 -48.91 11.38 -15.41
N ASN A 1202 -47.74 11.25 -14.79
CA ASN A 1202 -46.96 12.39 -14.30
C ASN A 1202 -46.31 13.23 -15.41
N GLN A 1203 -46.34 12.76 -16.66
CA GLN A 1203 -45.84 13.49 -17.83
C GLN A 1203 -46.94 13.76 -18.87
N THR A 1204 -48.21 13.71 -18.45
CA THR A 1204 -49.37 13.98 -19.33
C THR A 1204 -49.17 15.31 -20.08
N GLY A 1205 -49.20 15.26 -21.42
CA GLY A 1205 -49.01 16.42 -22.30
C GLY A 1205 -47.57 16.70 -22.76
N LYS A 1206 -46.56 15.97 -22.27
CA LYS A 1206 -45.16 16.08 -22.73
C LYS A 1206 -44.78 14.93 -23.65
N LYS A 1207 -44.09 15.23 -24.76
CA LYS A 1207 -43.57 14.21 -25.68
C LYS A 1207 -42.25 13.64 -25.19
N ILE A 1208 -42.05 12.34 -25.39
CA ILE A 1208 -40.77 11.68 -25.16
C ILE A 1208 -39.86 12.00 -26.33
N LYS A 1209 -38.76 12.70 -26.05
CA LYS A 1209 -37.75 13.08 -27.03
C LYS A 1209 -36.87 11.90 -27.43
N ARG A 1210 -36.50 11.06 -26.46
CA ARG A 1210 -35.68 9.85 -26.66
C ARG A 1210 -35.76 8.93 -25.45
N VAL A 1211 -35.58 7.63 -25.69
CA VAL A 1211 -35.38 6.61 -24.65
C VAL A 1211 -33.96 6.09 -24.78
N ILE A 1212 -33.20 6.10 -23.68
CA ILE A 1212 -31.80 5.67 -23.67
C ILE A 1212 -31.71 4.38 -22.87
N HIS A 1213 -31.24 3.31 -23.53
CA HIS A 1213 -30.93 2.04 -22.90
C HIS A 1213 -29.41 1.98 -22.65
N ALA A 1214 -29.02 2.00 -21.38
CA ALA A 1214 -27.62 1.92 -20.95
C ALA A 1214 -27.34 0.58 -20.23
N ASN A 1215 -26.06 0.20 -20.19
CA ASN A 1215 -25.58 -1.04 -19.57
C ASN A 1215 -26.31 -2.30 -20.07
N GLY A 1216 -26.62 -2.36 -21.37
CA GLY A 1216 -27.30 -3.49 -22.01
C GLY A 1216 -28.73 -3.70 -21.52
N GLY A 1217 -29.47 -2.61 -21.24
CA GLY A 1217 -30.87 -2.63 -20.83
C GLY A 1217 -31.11 -2.61 -19.32
N LYS A 1218 -30.05 -2.60 -18.50
CA LYS A 1218 -30.15 -2.51 -17.03
C LYS A 1218 -30.53 -1.12 -16.52
N ILE A 1219 -30.34 -0.09 -17.35
CA ILE A 1219 -30.77 1.27 -17.07
C ILE A 1219 -31.54 1.77 -18.28
N VAL A 1220 -32.77 2.23 -18.06
CA VAL A 1220 -33.61 2.83 -19.12
C VAL A 1220 -34.00 4.24 -18.68
N ASN A 1221 -33.58 5.23 -19.46
CA ASN A 1221 -33.86 6.64 -19.19
C ASN A 1221 -34.82 7.23 -20.23
N PHE A 1222 -36.00 7.64 -19.77
CA PHE A 1222 -36.99 8.34 -20.59
C PHE A 1222 -36.72 9.84 -20.53
N VAL A 1223 -36.37 10.41 -21.68
CA VAL A 1223 -36.08 11.84 -21.80
C VAL A 1223 -37.28 12.53 -22.43
N PHE A 1224 -37.94 13.40 -21.67
CA PHE A 1224 -39.09 14.18 -22.11
C PHE A 1224 -38.66 15.55 -22.63
N GLU A 1225 -39.43 16.14 -23.53
CA GLU A 1225 -39.23 17.53 -23.96
C GLU A 1225 -39.49 18.50 -22.79
N ASN A 1226 -38.54 19.40 -22.54
CA ASN A 1226 -38.74 20.47 -21.57
C ASN A 1226 -39.69 21.50 -22.19
N ASN A 1227 -40.82 21.78 -21.53
CA ASN A 1227 -41.53 23.03 -21.78
C ASN A 1227 -40.55 24.16 -21.46
N GLN A 1228 -40.15 24.93 -22.48
CA GLN A 1228 -39.54 26.23 -22.25
C GLN A 1228 -40.48 27.01 -21.33
N ARG A 1229 -39.99 27.40 -20.15
CA ARG A 1229 -40.59 28.51 -19.41
C ARG A 1229 -40.49 29.74 -20.32
N LYS A 1230 -41.59 30.08 -20.99
CA LYS A 1230 -41.93 31.47 -21.26
C LYS A 1230 -42.46 32.02 -19.93
N GLU A 1231 -41.58 32.68 -19.20
CA GLU A 1231 -41.78 33.84 -18.31
C GLU A 1231 -40.50 34.09 -17.51
#